data_AF-A0A812B8Q0-F1
#
_entry.id   AF-A0A812B8Q0-F1
#
_cell.length_a   1.000
_cell.length_b   1.000
_cell.length_c   1.000
_cell.angle_alpha   90.00
_cell.angle_beta   90.00
_cell.angle_gamma   90.00
#
_symmetry.space_group_name_H-M   'P 1'
#
loop_
_entity.id
_entity.type
_entity.pdbx_description
1 polymer ?
#
loop_
_entity_poly.entity_id
_entity_poly.type
_entity_poly.pdbx_seq_one_letter_code
_entity_poly.pdbx_strand_id
1 'polypeptide(L)'
;MATTGSESYKYLLNRIESCVDENLAGQVCLHPGQRLLTTDSRVVIRADIEQVIEQGKVSLLCGGGAGHEPAHAGYVGQGMLSASVSGSIFTSPPSANIFAAIKAISRPNSAGVLVIVKNYTGDRLNFGVAIERAKNAGYKMETVVVAECCMSGKEAKPGRRGLCGTILVHKIAGALAEEGKSLQEIASACKEAIKQMGTIGLGLSACSIPGSHQLFTLAADEMELGLGIHGEAGVKRMKIASANEAVAIMVDHMTDMENQNSFSLHKGDEIAIMINNLGSLTVLEMNVIAKEAIAYLETKGAKVSRAYCGSFVTSLNMRGFSITLLHLNDTFKRCLVFLSLFISFFTFYFLFFTSFSIFNVLSFYFSYQLLILLLFLSLFFHVSFFFCFSFFSFSLLFLFCFFLFSLLFPFCVSFFSFSLLFLFFFSFFFASLSFFASLSFLLLSFSSLFLLFFFFFSPLSFCFLILLFPFFSFIFFFSFFLFFACLSFFFFFLFFFLLLFFSFLFFLFHFFLLSFFSFFAFFFFFFHLFFFFACLSFFFTSFFSFTFFLFTSLSFSFFFCFSFFFASLSFLFHFSFFFASLSFLLLFLFFFTSLSFLLLSFFTSFFFSFSFSFFLFLLFLLQWPKRYAPTNAPSWLCPYLPAGLADRQTPECKEKGSISAKPEKKSFPVNNFLIFKALQNICKQLKSSETALNNLDTGSGDGDCGSTLARGAQAIKDQLNTIEECGLPVDQPAALVRQLANIVEQEMGGSSGALYSLFLNGAARVLSEHSSDPTFQVWCKAFNAGLEGIMKYGGAKPGDRTMVDPLYRVKEIFQEKKVFERDLSLKEKIEIFALAVEAAEKTTESTKNMQAKAGRASYVSSDLLTKPDPGAVGTTLWLRAILESISEKNEQ
;
A
#
# COMPACT_ATOMS: atom_id res chain seq x y z
N MET A 1 5.05 39.46 -17.94
CA MET A 1 6.18 39.97 -18.74
C MET A 1 7.29 38.94 -18.68
N ALA A 2 7.61 38.30 -19.81
CA ALA A 2 8.75 37.40 -19.91
C ALA A 2 10.01 38.24 -20.09
N THR A 3 10.83 38.34 -19.05
CA THR A 3 12.17 38.93 -19.13
C THR A 3 13.17 37.85 -19.48
N THR A 4 13.86 38.10 -20.58
CA THR A 4 15.01 37.38 -21.12
C THR A 4 16.15 37.24 -20.09
N GLY A 5 16.68 36.03 -19.91
CA GLY A 5 18.08 35.83 -19.51
C GLY A 5 18.40 35.28 -18.11
N SER A 6 17.44 35.08 -17.20
CA SER A 6 17.64 34.30 -15.97
C SER A 6 16.60 33.19 -15.94
N GLU A 7 16.93 31.98 -15.47
CA GLU A 7 15.93 30.94 -15.20
C GLU A 7 14.75 31.57 -14.42
N SER A 8 13.60 31.76 -15.07
CA SER A 8 12.46 32.40 -14.42
C SER A 8 11.85 31.35 -13.50
N TYR A 9 12.13 31.43 -12.20
CA TYR A 9 11.48 30.57 -11.23
C TYR A 9 9.97 30.83 -11.26
N LYS A 10 9.21 29.74 -11.38
CA LYS A 10 7.75 29.79 -11.52
C LYS A 10 7.12 29.50 -10.16
N TYR A 11 6.23 30.37 -9.73
CA TYR A 11 5.41 30.18 -8.54
C TYR A 11 3.94 30.08 -8.93
N LEU A 12 3.18 29.26 -8.21
CA LEU A 12 1.73 29.17 -8.32
C LEU A 12 1.10 29.97 -7.18
N LEU A 13 0.94 31.28 -7.39
CA LEU A 13 0.40 32.23 -6.41
C LEU A 13 -0.65 33.11 -7.08
N ASN A 14 -1.67 33.56 -6.33
CA ASN A 14 -2.62 34.54 -6.86
C ASN A 14 -1.99 35.94 -6.93
N ARG A 15 -1.41 36.42 -5.82
CA ARG A 15 -0.68 37.69 -5.70
C ARG A 15 0.47 37.53 -4.70
N ILE A 16 1.53 38.32 -4.88
CA ILE A 16 2.74 38.24 -4.05
C ILE A 16 2.48 38.84 -2.66
N GLU A 17 1.67 39.88 -2.57
CA GLU A 17 1.44 40.63 -1.35
C GLU A 17 0.58 39.84 -0.33
N SER A 18 -0.36 39.04 -0.83
CA SER A 18 -1.30 38.23 -0.03
C SER A 18 -0.90 36.76 0.10
N CYS A 19 0.20 36.32 -0.52
CA CYS A 19 0.53 34.89 -0.59
C CYS A 19 0.73 34.24 0.79
N VAL A 20 1.25 34.99 1.76
CA VAL A 20 1.41 34.49 3.14
C VAL A 20 0.05 34.31 3.82
N ASP A 21 -0.87 35.25 3.62
CA ASP A 21 -2.21 35.20 4.20
C ASP A 21 -3.03 34.05 3.59
N GLU A 22 -2.95 33.88 2.26
CA GLU A 22 -3.57 32.77 1.53
C GLU A 22 -2.98 31.41 1.94
N ASN A 23 -1.66 31.33 2.13
CA ASN A 23 -0.99 30.13 2.66
C ASN A 23 -1.53 29.74 4.04
N LEU A 24 -1.60 30.69 4.98
CA LEU A 24 -2.11 30.43 6.32
C LEU A 24 -3.61 30.08 6.31
N ALA A 25 -4.40 30.69 5.43
CA ALA A 25 -5.79 30.32 5.23
C ALA A 25 -5.92 28.87 4.73
N GLY A 26 -5.12 28.47 3.74
CA GLY A 26 -5.05 27.10 3.25
C GLY A 26 -4.65 26.10 4.35
N GLN A 27 -3.66 26.45 5.15
CA GLN A 27 -3.22 25.66 6.31
C GLN A 27 -4.38 25.40 7.28
N VAL A 28 -5.11 26.44 7.73
CA VAL A 28 -6.21 26.24 8.69
C VAL A 28 -7.42 25.53 8.08
N CYS A 29 -7.67 25.68 6.77
CA CYS A 29 -8.73 24.95 6.07
C CYS A 29 -8.51 23.44 6.09
N LEU A 30 -7.25 22.99 6.05
CA LEU A 30 -6.90 21.57 6.07
C LEU A 30 -6.85 20.97 7.49
N HIS A 31 -6.83 21.82 8.53
CA HIS A 31 -6.52 21.40 9.90
C HIS A 31 -7.52 21.97 10.92
N PRO A 32 -8.61 21.26 11.22
CA PRO A 32 -9.69 21.75 12.11
C PRO A 32 -9.24 21.96 13.57
N GLY A 33 -8.08 21.41 13.97
CA GLY A 33 -7.45 21.69 15.26
C GLY A 33 -6.73 23.03 15.33
N GLN A 34 -6.72 23.80 14.24
CA GLN A 34 -6.08 25.11 14.11
C GLN A 34 -7.11 26.17 13.73
N ARG A 35 -6.83 27.43 14.08
CA ARG A 35 -7.59 28.59 13.61
C ARG A 35 -6.70 29.82 13.50
N LEU A 36 -7.08 30.75 12.63
CA LEU A 36 -6.51 32.10 12.62
C LEU A 36 -7.03 32.89 13.83
N LEU A 37 -6.15 33.65 14.48
CA LEU A 37 -6.55 34.53 15.58
C LEU A 37 -7.48 35.65 15.08
N THR A 38 -7.05 36.32 14.01
CA THR A 38 -7.83 37.27 13.21
C THR A 38 -7.36 37.15 11.76
N THR A 39 -8.13 37.69 10.82
CA THR A 39 -7.77 37.70 9.40
C THR A 39 -6.46 38.47 9.12
N ASP A 40 -6.11 39.45 9.95
CA ASP A 40 -5.06 40.42 9.64
C ASP A 40 -3.76 40.22 10.45
N SER A 41 -3.74 39.26 11.39
CA SER A 41 -2.63 39.12 12.35
C SER A 41 -1.56 38.09 11.97
N ARG A 42 -1.78 37.27 10.92
CA ARG A 42 -0.89 36.15 10.53
C ARG A 42 -0.50 35.25 11.71
N VAL A 43 -1.44 35.05 12.65
CA VAL A 43 -1.28 34.19 13.82
C VAL A 43 -2.17 32.96 13.66
N VAL A 44 -1.55 31.78 13.70
CA VAL A 44 -2.26 30.50 13.80
C VAL A 44 -2.18 30.02 15.23
N ILE A 45 -3.32 29.68 15.83
CA ILE A 45 -3.43 29.17 17.19
C ILE A 45 -4.15 27.82 17.19
N ARG A 46 -3.93 27.04 18.25
CA ARG A 46 -4.74 25.85 18.50
C ARG A 46 -6.22 26.22 18.71
N ALA A 47 -7.12 25.40 18.17
CA ALA A 47 -8.56 25.57 18.36
C ALA A 47 -8.98 25.37 19.83
N ASP A 48 -8.31 24.46 20.56
CA ASP A 48 -8.57 24.11 21.96
C ASP A 48 -7.83 25.00 22.98
N ILE A 49 -7.31 26.15 22.57
CA ILE A 49 -6.38 26.94 23.40
C ILE A 49 -6.94 27.34 24.78
N GLU A 50 -8.23 27.65 24.90
CA GLU A 50 -8.83 28.00 26.18
C GLU A 50 -8.79 26.82 27.17
N GLN A 51 -8.98 25.59 26.70
CA GLN A 51 -8.89 24.39 27.52
C GLN A 51 -7.45 24.18 28.03
N VAL A 52 -6.44 24.47 27.19
CA VAL A 52 -5.03 24.38 27.57
C VAL A 52 -4.72 25.37 28.72
N ILE A 53 -5.25 26.59 28.63
CA ILE A 53 -5.08 27.63 29.65
C ILE A 53 -5.79 27.21 30.95
N GLU A 54 -7.03 26.75 30.88
CA GLU A 54 -7.83 26.29 32.02
C GLU A 54 -7.20 25.09 32.75
N GLN A 55 -6.55 24.19 32.02
CA GLN A 55 -5.79 23.06 32.57
C GLN A 55 -4.49 23.49 33.26
N GLY A 56 -4.12 24.78 33.21
CA GLY A 56 -2.89 25.27 33.81
C GLY A 56 -1.63 24.75 33.14
N LYS A 57 -1.68 24.44 31.84
CA LYS A 57 -0.50 24.02 31.06
C LYS A 57 0.27 25.21 30.53
N VAL A 58 1.58 25.05 30.37
CA VAL A 58 2.45 26.06 29.75
C VAL A 58 2.12 26.17 28.26
N SER A 59 1.91 27.40 27.78
CA SER A 59 1.71 27.66 26.35
C SER A 59 3.03 27.86 25.63
N LEU A 60 3.09 27.43 24.37
CA LEU A 60 4.31 27.48 23.55
C LEU A 60 4.11 28.37 22.32
N LEU A 61 5.05 29.28 22.09
CA LEU A 61 5.01 30.24 20.98
C LEU A 61 6.30 30.19 20.16
N CYS A 62 6.18 30.13 18.84
CA CYS A 62 7.29 30.31 17.90
C CYS A 62 6.83 31.17 16.71
N GLY A 63 7.76 31.56 15.84
CA GLY A 63 7.45 32.27 14.61
C GLY A 63 8.68 32.66 13.81
N GLY A 64 8.47 33.57 12.87
CA GLY A 64 9.51 34.10 11.98
C GLY A 64 8.95 34.49 10.62
N GLY A 65 9.83 34.72 9.65
CA GLY A 65 9.41 34.93 8.26
C GLY A 65 8.72 33.70 7.66
N ALA A 66 7.83 33.96 6.69
CA ALA A 66 7.24 32.93 5.85
C ALA A 66 8.27 32.39 4.83
N GLY A 67 7.96 31.30 4.14
CA GLY A 67 8.84 30.67 3.16
C GLY A 67 9.65 29.50 3.69
N HIS A 68 9.33 29.03 4.90
CA HIS A 68 9.94 27.87 5.56
C HIS A 68 8.93 26.75 5.84
N GLU A 69 7.75 26.82 5.22
CA GLU A 69 6.64 25.90 5.44
C GLU A 69 7.12 24.44 5.29
N PRO A 70 6.72 23.53 6.20
CA PRO A 70 5.63 23.68 7.17
C PRO A 70 5.96 24.51 8.43
N ALA A 71 7.21 24.95 8.63
CA ALA A 71 7.57 25.78 9.76
C ALA A 71 6.91 27.18 9.67
N HIS A 72 6.15 27.68 10.65
CA HIS A 72 5.85 27.06 11.96
C HIS A 72 4.39 26.67 12.15
N ALA A 73 3.49 27.11 11.27
CA ALA A 73 2.05 26.85 11.40
C ALA A 73 1.70 25.35 11.36
N GLY A 74 2.47 24.56 10.62
CA GLY A 74 2.37 23.10 10.58
C GLY A 74 2.66 22.41 11.92
N TYR A 75 3.26 23.12 12.87
CA TYR A 75 3.62 22.60 14.19
C TYR A 75 2.72 23.11 15.33
N VAL A 76 1.61 23.78 15.01
CA VAL A 76 0.60 24.20 15.98
C VAL A 76 -0.36 23.05 16.26
N GLY A 77 -0.39 22.56 17.50
CA GLY A 77 -1.18 21.40 17.91
C GLY A 77 -0.81 20.89 19.29
N GLN A 78 -1.64 19.99 19.83
CA GLN A 78 -1.35 19.19 21.02
C GLN A 78 0.02 18.55 20.92
N GLY A 79 0.82 18.64 21.98
CA GLY A 79 2.16 18.06 22.03
C GLY A 79 3.24 18.81 21.25
N MET A 80 2.92 19.96 20.64
CA MET A 80 3.86 20.93 20.03
C MET A 80 3.42 22.36 20.33
N LEU A 81 3.40 23.29 19.36
CA LEU A 81 3.16 24.72 19.61
C LEU A 81 1.70 25.02 19.97
N SER A 82 1.49 25.98 20.88
CA SER A 82 0.16 26.56 21.14
C SER A 82 -0.24 27.57 20.08
N ALA A 83 0.74 28.33 19.57
CA ALA A 83 0.57 29.28 18.49
C ALA A 83 1.85 29.47 17.68
N SER A 84 1.67 29.92 16.45
CA SER A 84 2.75 30.41 15.58
C SER A 84 2.40 31.77 15.00
N VAL A 85 3.43 32.59 14.75
CA VAL A 85 3.28 33.94 14.17
C VAL A 85 4.16 34.04 12.93
N SER A 86 3.56 34.40 11.80
CA SER A 86 4.25 34.55 10.52
C SER A 86 4.43 36.02 10.14
N GLY A 87 5.61 36.38 9.68
CA GLY A 87 5.90 37.68 9.06
C GLY A 87 5.65 37.65 7.55
N SER A 88 6.34 38.52 6.81
CA SER A 88 6.44 38.38 5.35
C SER A 88 7.49 37.33 4.99
N ILE A 89 7.64 36.99 3.71
CA ILE A 89 8.66 36.03 3.26
C ILE A 89 10.04 36.46 3.78
N PHE A 90 10.72 35.55 4.50
CA PHE A 90 12.04 35.73 5.12
C PHE A 90 12.18 36.96 6.03
N THR A 91 11.08 37.54 6.49
CA THR A 91 11.08 38.73 7.34
C THR A 91 10.36 38.45 8.65
N SER A 92 11.00 38.75 9.77
CA SER A 92 10.45 38.56 11.12
C SER A 92 9.08 39.24 11.31
N PRO A 93 8.14 38.63 12.06
CA PRO A 93 6.82 39.21 12.27
C PRO A 93 6.86 40.48 13.12
N PRO A 94 5.90 41.42 12.93
CA PRO A 94 5.78 42.59 13.78
C PRO A 94 5.54 42.22 15.25
N SER A 95 6.20 42.94 16.17
CA SER A 95 6.07 42.71 17.62
C SER A 95 4.62 42.82 18.14
N ALA A 96 3.77 43.61 17.47
CA ALA A 96 2.35 43.72 17.78
C ALA A 96 1.59 42.39 17.57
N ASN A 97 1.88 41.67 16.49
CA ASN A 97 1.24 40.39 16.18
C ASN A 97 1.74 39.30 17.14
N ILE A 98 3.02 39.33 17.50
CA ILE A 98 3.61 38.44 18.52
C ILE A 98 2.92 38.67 19.87
N PHE A 99 2.75 39.94 20.28
CA PHE A 99 2.05 40.28 21.51
C PHE A 99 0.57 39.87 21.47
N ALA A 100 -0.11 40.00 20.32
CA ALA A 100 -1.47 39.51 20.14
C ALA A 100 -1.57 37.99 20.33
N ALA A 101 -0.61 37.22 19.79
CA ALA A 101 -0.52 35.78 20.01
C ALA A 101 -0.33 35.42 21.50
N ILE A 102 0.56 36.12 22.22
CA ILE A 102 0.77 35.91 23.67
C ILE A 102 -0.53 36.10 24.46
N LYS A 103 -1.28 37.17 24.15
CA LYS A 103 -2.58 37.43 24.79
C LYS A 103 -3.61 36.34 24.48
N ALA A 104 -3.56 35.76 23.30
CA ALA A 104 -4.50 34.71 22.89
C ALA A 104 -4.22 33.37 23.58
N ILE A 105 -2.95 33.06 23.85
CA ILE A 105 -2.54 31.75 24.40
C ILE A 105 -2.28 31.75 25.91
N SER A 106 -2.50 32.86 26.59
CA SER A 106 -2.21 32.98 28.03
C SER A 106 -3.03 34.06 28.70
N ARG A 107 -2.97 34.10 30.03
CA ARG A 107 -3.56 35.11 30.93
C ARG A 107 -2.52 35.51 31.98
N PRO A 108 -2.62 36.72 32.57
CA PRO A 108 -1.87 37.05 33.79
C PRO A 108 -2.12 36.00 34.88
N ASN A 109 -1.07 35.59 35.60
CA ASN A 109 -1.10 34.52 36.62
C ASN A 109 -1.37 33.07 36.13
N SER A 110 -1.34 32.80 34.82
CA SER A 110 -1.37 31.43 34.28
C SER A 110 -0.03 30.70 34.46
N ALA A 111 0.07 29.46 33.96
CA ALA A 111 1.32 28.69 33.93
C ALA A 111 2.47 29.38 33.16
N GLY A 112 2.15 30.34 32.29
CA GLY A 112 3.09 31.16 31.53
C GLY A 112 3.31 30.69 30.10
N VAL A 113 4.18 31.39 29.37
CA VAL A 113 4.48 31.13 27.96
C VAL A 113 5.98 30.93 27.77
N LEU A 114 6.36 29.84 27.11
CA LEU A 114 7.72 29.66 26.59
C LEU A 114 7.76 30.15 25.14
N VAL A 115 8.61 31.14 24.89
CA VAL A 115 8.85 31.68 23.54
C VAL A 115 10.12 31.06 22.98
N ILE A 116 9.99 30.33 21.87
CA ILE A 116 11.07 29.69 21.14
C ILE A 116 11.44 30.59 19.96
N VAL A 117 12.66 31.12 19.94
CA VAL A 117 13.11 32.12 18.97
C VAL A 117 14.29 31.57 18.17
N LYS A 118 14.18 31.53 16.84
CA LYS A 118 15.34 31.22 15.97
C LYS A 118 16.36 32.35 16.06
N ASN A 119 17.66 32.06 16.13
CA ASN A 119 18.69 33.08 16.31
C ASN A 119 18.97 33.90 15.03
N TYR A 120 18.03 34.76 14.67
CA TYR A 120 18.16 35.81 13.66
C TYR A 120 17.92 37.18 14.31
N THR A 121 18.65 38.21 13.88
CA THR A 121 18.57 39.55 14.48
C THR A 121 17.15 40.10 14.51
N GLY A 122 16.43 40.01 13.38
CA GLY A 122 15.04 40.47 13.27
C GLY A 122 14.12 39.75 14.25
N ASP A 123 14.25 38.42 14.36
CA ASP A 123 13.48 37.60 15.29
C ASP A 123 13.79 37.96 16.75
N ARG A 124 15.06 38.08 17.12
CA ARG A 124 15.45 38.43 18.49
C ARG A 124 14.92 39.79 18.93
N LEU A 125 14.96 40.79 18.05
CA LEU A 125 14.48 42.12 18.35
C LEU A 125 12.95 42.16 18.47
N ASN A 126 12.22 41.66 17.46
CA ASN A 126 10.75 41.72 17.45
C ASN A 126 10.12 40.89 18.57
N PHE A 127 10.60 39.66 18.79
CA PHE A 127 10.14 38.84 19.90
C PHE A 127 10.54 39.45 21.25
N GLY A 128 11.76 39.98 21.37
CA GLY A 128 12.22 40.65 22.60
C GLY A 128 11.32 41.82 23.02
N VAL A 129 10.96 42.70 22.08
CA VAL A 129 10.02 43.80 22.33
C VAL A 129 8.64 43.28 22.79
N ALA A 130 8.12 42.23 22.14
CA ALA A 130 6.83 41.64 22.51
C ALA A 130 6.86 40.95 23.89
N ILE A 131 7.97 40.28 24.22
CA ILE A 131 8.18 39.62 25.52
C ILE A 131 8.24 40.64 26.64
N GLU A 132 9.02 41.71 26.50
CA GLU A 132 9.12 42.75 27.53
C GLU A 132 7.78 43.46 27.72
N ARG A 133 7.04 43.71 26.63
CA ARG A 133 5.67 44.22 26.71
C ARG A 133 4.74 43.27 27.47
N ALA A 134 4.85 41.96 27.26
CA ALA A 134 4.06 40.95 27.97
C ALA A 134 4.41 40.86 29.45
N LYS A 135 5.70 40.88 29.81
CA LYS A 135 6.14 40.91 31.21
C LYS A 135 5.58 42.15 31.94
N ASN A 136 5.66 43.32 31.32
CA ASN A 136 5.10 44.57 31.86
C ASN A 136 3.57 44.49 32.02
N ALA A 137 2.89 43.67 31.22
CA ALA A 137 1.46 43.40 31.34
C ALA A 137 1.12 42.24 32.30
N GLY A 138 2.10 41.73 33.07
CA GLY A 138 1.89 40.71 34.09
C GLY A 138 1.89 39.25 33.61
N TYR A 139 2.35 38.98 32.38
CA TYR A 139 2.48 37.62 31.88
C TYR A 139 3.78 36.97 32.35
N LYS A 140 3.70 35.71 32.80
CA LYS A 140 4.88 34.88 33.10
C LYS A 140 5.48 34.38 31.79
N MET A 141 6.74 34.75 31.52
CA MET A 141 7.40 34.48 30.25
C MET A 141 8.78 33.87 30.47
N GLU A 142 9.14 32.89 29.66
CA GLU A 142 10.52 32.41 29.47
C GLU A 142 10.86 32.40 27.99
N THR A 143 12.15 32.42 27.68
CA THR A 143 12.62 32.45 26.29
C THR A 143 13.79 31.51 26.09
N VAL A 144 13.76 30.79 24.97
CA VAL A 144 14.89 29.98 24.49
C VAL A 144 15.24 30.41 23.07
N VAL A 145 16.52 30.69 22.86
CA VAL A 145 17.06 31.07 21.55
C VAL A 145 17.72 29.83 20.94
N VAL A 146 17.19 29.38 19.81
CA VAL A 146 17.69 28.22 19.08
C VAL A 146 18.80 28.66 18.14
N ALA A 147 20.01 28.14 18.37
CA ALA A 147 21.26 28.56 17.75
C ALA A 147 22.18 27.35 17.53
N GLU A 148 21.69 26.34 16.80
CA GLU A 148 22.31 25.02 16.65
C GLU A 148 23.17 24.87 15.38
N CYS A 149 23.21 25.88 14.50
CA CYS A 149 24.01 25.81 13.28
C CYS A 149 25.52 25.59 13.58
N CYS A 150 26.13 24.61 12.92
CA CYS A 150 27.53 24.21 13.10
C CYS A 150 28.50 24.90 12.11
N MET A 151 28.11 26.01 11.49
CA MET A 151 29.05 26.75 10.64
C MET A 151 30.19 27.38 11.44
N SER A 152 31.39 27.35 10.87
CA SER A 152 32.53 28.17 11.31
C SER A 152 33.25 28.79 10.11
N GLY A 153 33.80 29.99 10.27
CA GLY A 153 34.58 30.68 9.23
C GLY A 153 34.91 32.14 9.57
N LYS A 154 35.98 32.68 8.97
CA LYS A 154 36.44 34.08 9.16
C LYS A 154 35.41 35.14 8.72
N GLU A 155 34.45 34.75 7.88
CA GLU A 155 33.35 35.60 7.38
C GLU A 155 32.00 35.35 8.09
N ALA A 156 31.96 34.43 9.08
CA ALA A 156 30.75 34.16 9.84
C ALA A 156 30.39 35.37 10.73
N LYS A 157 29.26 36.03 10.43
CA LYS A 157 28.67 37.10 11.26
C LYS A 157 28.42 36.58 12.69
N PRO A 158 28.40 37.46 13.72
CA PRO A 158 28.34 37.03 15.11
C PRO A 158 27.08 36.20 15.45
N GLY A 159 27.29 34.96 15.90
CA GLY A 159 26.28 34.06 16.47
C GLY A 159 25.86 32.89 15.56
N ARG A 160 25.62 31.71 16.16
CA ARG A 160 25.11 30.52 15.44
C ARG A 160 23.66 30.74 15.00
N ARG A 161 23.31 30.47 13.74
CA ARG A 161 21.92 30.56 13.23
C ARG A 161 21.01 29.48 13.85
N GLY A 162 19.72 29.77 13.92
CA GLY A 162 18.68 28.77 14.20
C GLY A 162 18.17 28.14 12.91
N LEU A 163 18.19 26.82 12.80
CA LEU A 163 17.83 26.08 11.58
C LEU A 163 16.76 25.00 11.91
N CYS A 164 16.87 23.83 11.27
CA CYS A 164 15.91 22.73 11.36
C CYS A 164 15.79 22.11 12.76
N GLY A 165 16.82 22.22 13.60
CA GLY A 165 16.81 21.72 14.97
C GLY A 165 15.74 22.36 15.86
N THR A 166 15.26 23.55 15.46
CA THR A 166 14.11 24.22 16.07
C THR A 166 12.88 23.31 16.21
N ILE A 167 12.64 22.40 15.26
CA ILE A 167 11.46 21.51 15.28
C ILE A 167 11.58 20.43 16.36
N LEU A 168 12.79 19.93 16.62
CA LEU A 168 13.04 19.01 17.74
C LEU A 168 12.80 19.72 19.08
N VAL A 169 13.19 20.99 19.20
CA VAL A 169 12.89 21.82 20.38
C VAL A 169 11.38 22.00 20.56
N HIS A 170 10.62 22.24 19.48
CA HIS A 170 9.16 22.30 19.53
C HIS A 170 8.54 21.02 20.08
N LYS A 171 9.02 19.86 19.61
CA LYS A 171 8.49 18.55 20.05
C LYS A 171 8.83 18.26 21.51
N ILE A 172 10.04 18.55 21.95
CA ILE A 172 10.46 18.38 23.35
C ILE A 172 9.65 19.30 24.26
N ALA A 173 9.56 20.59 23.91
CA ALA A 173 8.81 21.56 24.68
C ALA A 173 7.33 21.15 24.80
N GLY A 174 6.71 20.79 23.67
CA GLY A 174 5.30 20.42 23.60
C GLY A 174 4.97 19.16 24.38
N ALA A 175 5.83 18.14 24.29
CA ALA A 175 5.68 16.93 25.10
C ALA A 175 5.68 17.24 26.61
N LEU A 176 6.67 18.01 27.07
CA LEU A 176 6.79 18.37 28.49
C LEU A 176 5.65 19.30 28.95
N ALA A 177 5.16 20.19 28.09
CA ALA A 177 4.01 21.04 28.37
C ALA A 177 2.73 20.21 28.56
N GLU A 178 2.50 19.19 27.72
CA GLU A 178 1.35 18.29 27.86
C GLU A 178 1.45 17.41 29.12
N GLU A 179 2.66 17.10 29.59
CA GLU A 179 2.93 16.44 30.88
C GLU A 179 2.69 17.35 32.09
N GLY A 180 2.39 18.63 31.89
CA GLY A 180 2.16 19.59 32.96
C GLY A 180 3.45 20.07 33.65
N LYS A 181 4.60 19.98 32.98
CA LYS A 181 5.87 20.49 33.51
C LYS A 181 5.84 22.02 33.66
N SER A 182 6.58 22.52 34.64
CA SER A 182 6.67 23.95 34.88
C SER A 182 7.44 24.66 33.76
N LEU A 183 7.17 25.95 33.57
CA LEU A 183 7.82 26.79 32.56
C LEU A 183 9.35 26.72 32.65
N GLN A 184 9.89 26.70 33.87
CA GLN A 184 11.34 26.61 34.15
C GLN A 184 11.92 25.24 33.76
N GLU A 185 11.23 24.14 34.09
CA GLU A 185 11.66 22.79 33.70
C GLU A 185 11.70 22.64 32.17
N ILE A 186 10.66 23.13 31.48
CA ILE A 186 10.58 23.06 30.02
C ILE A 186 11.69 23.90 29.39
N ALA A 187 11.90 25.14 29.86
CA ALA A 187 12.96 26.02 29.36
C ALA A 187 14.35 25.40 29.59
N SER A 188 14.59 24.76 30.72
CA SER A 188 15.85 24.07 31.03
C SER A 188 16.08 22.89 30.08
N ALA A 189 15.08 22.03 29.87
CA ALA A 189 15.18 20.90 28.95
C ALA A 189 15.43 21.35 27.50
N CYS A 190 14.80 22.45 27.06
CA CYS A 190 15.04 23.02 25.73
C CYS A 190 16.46 23.57 25.59
N LYS A 191 16.98 24.29 26.60
CA LYS A 191 18.36 24.79 26.60
C LYS A 191 19.37 23.64 26.56
N GLU A 192 19.09 22.54 27.25
CA GLU A 192 19.93 21.35 27.19
C GLU A 192 19.87 20.71 25.80
N ALA A 193 18.69 20.52 25.22
CA ALA A 193 18.55 19.97 23.87
C ALA A 193 19.31 20.80 22.83
N ILE A 194 19.28 22.14 22.92
CA ILE A 194 20.01 23.04 22.00
C ILE A 194 21.53 22.87 22.13
N LYS A 195 22.06 22.66 23.34
CA LYS A 195 23.50 22.41 23.56
C LYS A 195 23.94 21.05 23.00
N GLN A 196 23.07 20.07 23.08
CA GLN A 196 23.28 18.69 22.64
C GLN A 196 22.96 18.47 21.15
N MET A 197 22.95 19.55 20.35
CA MET A 197 22.47 19.52 18.97
C MET A 197 23.37 20.30 18.01
N GLY A 198 23.49 19.77 16.79
CA GLY A 198 24.17 20.41 15.68
C GLY A 198 23.34 20.34 14.40
N THR A 199 23.45 21.35 13.53
CA THR A 199 22.83 21.33 12.20
C THR A 199 23.72 21.99 11.14
N ILE A 200 23.80 21.40 9.95
CA ILE A 200 24.39 22.03 8.77
C ILE A 200 23.54 21.79 7.52
N GLY A 201 23.47 22.78 6.63
CA GLY A 201 22.82 22.70 5.32
C GLY A 201 23.82 22.50 4.18
N LEU A 202 23.34 22.03 3.04
CA LEU A 202 24.06 21.96 1.78
C LEU A 202 23.07 22.29 0.66
N GLY A 203 23.38 23.27 -0.19
CA GLY A 203 22.55 23.67 -1.31
C GLY A 203 23.22 23.43 -2.67
N LEU A 204 22.41 23.02 -3.63
CA LEU A 204 22.73 22.85 -5.05
C LEU A 204 22.27 24.05 -5.90
N SER A 205 21.41 24.91 -5.33
CA SER A 205 20.95 26.16 -5.96
C SER A 205 20.46 27.14 -4.89
N ALA A 206 20.44 28.43 -5.21
CA ALA A 206 19.81 29.43 -4.38
C ALA A 206 18.28 29.31 -4.43
N CYS A 207 17.61 29.71 -3.34
CA CYS A 207 16.18 29.98 -3.42
C CYS A 207 15.91 31.27 -4.22
N SER A 208 14.74 31.32 -4.82
CA SER A 208 14.18 32.55 -5.39
C SER A 208 13.07 33.03 -4.45
N ILE A 209 12.93 34.35 -4.32
CA ILE A 209 11.84 34.97 -3.58
C ILE A 209 10.81 35.45 -4.62
N PRO A 210 9.52 35.13 -4.49
CA PRO A 210 8.48 35.63 -5.40
C PRO A 210 8.57 37.15 -5.58
N GLY A 211 8.70 37.61 -6.83
CA GLY A 211 8.83 39.04 -7.15
C GLY A 211 10.22 39.64 -7.00
N SER A 212 11.23 38.83 -6.67
CA SER A 212 12.63 39.26 -6.55
C SER A 212 13.55 38.40 -7.43
N HIS A 213 14.79 38.87 -7.60
CA HIS A 213 15.86 38.06 -8.19
C HIS A 213 16.41 37.05 -7.17
N GLN A 214 17.17 36.07 -7.65
CA GLN A 214 17.91 35.16 -6.77
C GLN A 214 18.85 35.95 -5.85
N LEU A 215 18.97 35.50 -4.61
CA LEU A 215 19.84 36.11 -3.62
C LEU A 215 21.34 35.91 -3.94
N PHE A 216 21.67 34.79 -4.60
CA PHE A 216 22.99 34.46 -5.11
C PHE A 216 22.88 33.42 -6.22
N THR A 217 23.97 33.16 -6.93
CA THR A 217 24.07 32.11 -7.95
C THR A 217 25.20 31.14 -7.63
N LEU A 218 24.98 29.88 -7.99
CA LEU A 218 25.98 28.80 -8.04
C LEU A 218 26.14 28.38 -9.49
N ALA A 219 27.37 28.01 -9.88
CA ALA A 219 27.57 27.41 -11.20
C ALA A 219 26.87 26.04 -11.30
N ALA A 220 26.62 25.58 -12.52
CA ALA A 220 25.89 24.33 -12.77
C ALA A 220 26.58 23.08 -12.15
N ASP A 221 27.88 23.15 -11.90
CA ASP A 221 28.68 22.09 -11.30
C ASP A 221 29.11 22.40 -9.86
N GLU A 222 28.46 23.36 -9.19
CA GLU A 222 28.76 23.77 -7.82
C GLU A 222 27.67 23.40 -6.81
N MET A 223 28.10 23.18 -5.57
CA MET A 223 27.29 23.09 -4.37
C MET A 223 27.92 23.92 -3.24
N GLU A 224 27.12 24.36 -2.28
CA GLU A 224 27.59 25.23 -1.19
C GLU A 224 27.21 24.67 0.19
N LEU A 225 28.23 24.41 1.01
CA LEU A 225 28.12 23.91 2.38
C LEU A 225 27.79 25.06 3.33
N GLY A 226 26.82 24.83 4.21
CA GLY A 226 26.44 25.76 5.27
C GLY A 226 25.45 26.84 4.84
N LEU A 227 24.78 26.73 3.69
CA LEU A 227 23.77 27.71 3.30
C LEU A 227 22.69 27.92 4.37
N GLY A 228 22.32 29.19 4.58
CA GLY A 228 21.24 29.56 5.49
C GLY A 228 19.86 29.38 4.86
N ILE A 229 18.82 29.33 5.69
CA ILE A 229 17.43 29.14 5.24
C ILE A 229 16.84 30.38 4.56
N HIS A 230 17.49 31.55 4.63
CA HIS A 230 17.08 32.74 3.88
C HIS A 230 18.05 33.03 2.74
N GLY A 231 18.82 32.04 2.28
CA GLY A 231 19.82 32.20 1.22
C GLY A 231 21.10 32.92 1.65
N GLU A 232 21.39 32.98 2.96
CA GLU A 232 22.66 33.53 3.44
C GLU A 232 23.83 32.61 3.04
N ALA A 233 24.96 33.24 2.68
CA ALA A 233 26.19 32.54 2.30
C ALA A 233 26.62 31.49 3.33
N GLY A 234 27.14 30.38 2.82
CA GLY A 234 27.66 29.26 3.57
C GLY A 234 29.13 29.41 3.94
N VAL A 235 29.72 28.28 4.34
CA VAL A 235 31.15 28.15 4.68
C VAL A 235 32.01 28.07 3.43
N LYS A 236 31.56 27.29 2.43
CA LYS A 236 32.42 26.90 1.31
C LYS A 236 31.59 26.47 0.10
N ARG A 237 31.96 27.00 -1.07
CA ARG A 237 31.54 26.49 -2.39
C ARG A 237 32.50 25.40 -2.86
N MET A 238 31.97 24.37 -3.49
CA MET A 238 32.73 23.22 -4.00
C MET A 238 32.03 22.60 -5.20
N LYS A 239 32.71 21.70 -5.93
CA LYS A 239 32.09 20.97 -7.02
C LYS A 239 31.03 19.99 -6.49
N ILE A 240 30.00 19.73 -7.28
CA ILE A 240 28.98 18.72 -6.96
C ILE A 240 29.68 17.38 -6.73
N ALA A 241 29.41 16.79 -5.56
CA ALA A 241 29.90 15.48 -5.17
C ALA A 241 28.77 14.45 -5.18
N SER A 242 29.12 13.17 -5.08
CA SER A 242 28.14 12.11 -4.84
C SER A 242 27.45 12.27 -3.48
N ALA A 243 26.29 11.64 -3.28
CA ALA A 243 25.53 11.77 -2.04
C ALA A 243 26.31 11.30 -0.80
N ASN A 244 27.08 10.21 -0.90
CA ASN A 244 27.92 9.71 0.19
C ASN A 244 29.07 10.67 0.52
N GLU A 245 29.70 11.27 -0.49
CA GLU A 245 30.76 12.28 -0.27
C GLU A 245 30.18 13.56 0.35
N ALA A 246 29.05 14.04 -0.15
CA ALA A 246 28.36 15.22 0.37
C ALA A 246 27.96 15.03 1.86
N VAL A 247 27.39 13.87 2.20
CA VAL A 247 27.07 13.51 3.58
C VAL A 247 28.32 13.46 4.46
N ALA A 248 29.40 12.83 3.99
CA ALA A 248 30.65 12.75 4.74
C ALA A 248 31.20 14.14 5.04
N ILE A 249 31.24 15.02 4.04
CA ILE A 249 31.67 16.42 4.17
C ILE A 249 30.84 17.15 5.24
N MET A 250 29.52 17.00 5.22
CA MET A 250 28.63 17.66 6.18
C MET A 250 28.84 17.16 7.61
N VAL A 251 28.85 15.83 7.80
CA VAL A 251 28.99 15.23 9.13
C VAL A 251 30.38 15.48 9.69
N ASP A 252 31.43 15.32 8.90
CA ASP A 252 32.81 15.59 9.34
C ASP A 252 32.97 17.04 9.77
N HIS A 253 32.47 18.00 8.99
CA HIS A 253 32.51 19.42 9.39
C HIS A 253 31.73 19.71 10.68
N MET A 254 30.59 19.04 10.88
CA MET A 254 29.83 19.17 12.13
C MET A 254 30.59 18.59 13.32
N THR A 255 31.31 17.49 13.15
CA THR A 255 31.98 16.75 14.23
C THR A 255 33.44 17.10 14.45
N ASP A 256 34.00 17.98 13.63
CA ASP A 256 35.37 18.45 13.75
C ASP A 256 35.54 19.27 15.03
N MET A 257 36.36 18.80 15.98
CA MET A 257 36.56 19.48 17.27
C MET A 257 37.36 20.78 17.15
N GLU A 258 38.03 21.04 16.02
CA GLU A 258 38.65 22.34 15.74
C GLU A 258 37.60 23.41 15.39
N ASN A 259 36.40 22.99 14.99
CA ASN A 259 35.27 23.88 14.76
C ASN A 259 34.69 24.36 16.10
N GLN A 260 34.70 25.68 16.31
CA GLN A 260 34.16 26.32 17.53
C GLN A 260 32.67 26.02 17.78
N ASN A 261 31.92 25.64 16.73
CA ASN A 261 30.49 25.32 16.79
C ASN A 261 30.21 23.83 16.55
N SER A 262 31.19 22.98 16.86
CA SER A 262 31.11 21.54 16.63
C SER A 262 30.04 20.84 17.47
N PHE A 263 29.58 19.72 16.94
CA PHE A 263 28.76 18.72 17.61
C PHE A 263 29.69 17.58 18.05
N SER A 264 29.88 17.44 19.36
CA SER A 264 30.76 16.40 19.92
C SER A 264 30.13 15.03 19.72
N LEU A 265 30.68 14.21 18.81
CA LEU A 265 30.21 12.85 18.55
C LEU A 265 31.26 11.84 19.00
N HIS A 266 30.87 10.93 19.88
CA HIS A 266 31.69 9.84 20.40
C HIS A 266 31.10 8.47 20.02
N LYS A 267 31.97 7.45 20.02
CA LYS A 267 31.56 6.07 19.78
C LYS A 267 30.63 5.60 20.91
N GLY A 268 29.48 5.04 20.54
CA GLY A 268 28.45 4.58 21.45
C GLY A 268 27.35 5.61 21.74
N ASP A 269 27.51 6.85 21.28
CA ASP A 269 26.49 7.89 21.47
C ASP A 269 25.18 7.48 20.80
N GLU A 270 24.08 7.63 21.53
CA GLU A 270 22.73 7.39 21.03
C GLU A 270 22.16 8.69 20.51
N ILE A 271 21.77 8.74 19.23
CA ILE A 271 21.38 9.99 18.57
C ILE A 271 20.06 9.88 17.81
N ALA A 272 19.39 11.03 17.64
CA ALA A 272 18.36 11.25 16.65
C ALA A 272 18.94 12.02 15.46
N ILE A 273 18.61 11.60 14.24
CA ILE A 273 18.92 12.31 12.99
C ILE A 273 17.65 12.84 12.33
N MET A 274 17.71 14.08 11.83
CA MET A 274 16.70 14.65 10.96
C MET A 274 17.35 15.11 9.65
N ILE A 275 16.96 14.47 8.54
CA ILE A 275 17.34 14.83 7.17
C ILE A 275 16.22 15.70 6.60
N ASN A 276 16.48 16.98 6.46
CA ASN A 276 15.51 17.99 6.07
C ASN A 276 15.71 18.45 4.63
N ASN A 277 14.65 18.40 3.82
CA ASN A 277 14.62 18.95 2.47
C ASN A 277 14.41 20.47 2.53
N LEU A 278 15.28 21.24 1.88
CA LEU A 278 15.20 22.70 1.85
C LEU A 278 14.18 23.20 0.81
N GLY A 279 13.57 22.32 0.03
CA GLY A 279 12.45 22.67 -0.84
C GLY A 279 12.24 21.70 -1.98
N SER A 280 13.23 21.60 -2.88
CA SER A 280 13.02 21.03 -4.22
C SER A 280 13.80 19.75 -4.53
N LEU A 281 14.36 19.06 -3.53
CA LEU A 281 14.88 17.71 -3.74
C LEU A 281 13.75 16.70 -3.87
N THR A 282 13.93 15.69 -4.71
CA THR A 282 12.96 14.60 -4.86
C THR A 282 12.99 13.65 -3.66
N VAL A 283 11.90 12.92 -3.43
CA VAL A 283 11.86 11.85 -2.41
C VAL A 283 12.91 10.77 -2.70
N LEU A 284 13.20 10.50 -3.98
CA LEU A 284 14.26 9.59 -4.41
C LEU A 284 15.62 10.05 -3.85
N GLU A 285 15.99 11.31 -4.11
CA GLU A 285 17.24 11.88 -3.60
C GLU A 285 17.29 11.88 -2.07
N MET A 286 16.19 12.29 -1.42
CA MET A 286 16.11 12.31 0.04
C MET A 286 16.29 10.91 0.66
N ASN A 287 15.77 9.85 0.03
CA ASN A 287 15.97 8.48 0.49
C ASN A 287 17.43 8.00 0.31
N VAL A 288 18.08 8.38 -0.80
CA VAL A 288 19.52 8.12 -1.00
C VAL A 288 20.34 8.83 0.09
N ILE A 289 20.09 10.12 0.30
CA ILE A 289 20.78 10.91 1.33
C ILE A 289 20.55 10.32 2.73
N ALA A 290 19.32 9.91 3.06
CA ALA A 290 19.02 9.28 4.35
C ALA A 290 19.76 7.95 4.53
N LYS A 291 19.83 7.11 3.48
CA LYS A 291 20.64 5.88 3.50
C LYS A 291 22.09 6.21 3.80
N GLU A 292 22.69 7.16 3.08
CA GLU A 292 24.12 7.50 3.24
C GLU A 292 24.40 8.15 4.60
N ALA A 293 23.54 9.05 5.07
CA ALA A 293 23.69 9.72 6.36
C ALA A 293 23.67 8.76 7.54
N ILE A 294 22.72 7.82 7.55
CA ILE A 294 22.64 6.85 8.64
C ILE A 294 23.83 5.88 8.57
N ALA A 295 24.16 5.36 7.38
CA ALA A 295 25.30 4.46 7.22
C ALA A 295 26.62 5.13 7.64
N TYR A 296 26.84 6.39 7.26
CA TYR A 296 28.05 7.13 7.63
C TYR A 296 28.15 7.34 9.15
N LEU A 297 27.06 7.71 9.83
CA LEU A 297 27.05 7.87 11.29
C LEU A 297 27.30 6.53 12.02
N GLU A 298 26.74 5.42 11.52
CA GLU A 298 26.99 4.08 12.04
C GLU A 298 28.48 3.70 11.91
N THR A 299 29.14 4.07 10.80
CA THR A 299 30.60 3.85 10.64
C THR A 299 31.44 4.68 11.62
N LYS A 300 30.96 5.85 12.05
CA LYS A 300 31.56 6.66 13.13
C LYS A 300 31.29 6.10 14.53
N GLY A 301 30.51 5.02 14.63
CA GLY A 301 30.19 4.34 15.88
C GLY A 301 29.02 4.93 16.65
N ALA A 302 28.21 5.79 16.04
CA ALA A 302 26.99 6.33 16.63
C ALA A 302 25.83 5.33 16.50
N LYS A 303 24.96 5.28 17.51
CA LYS A 303 23.72 4.51 17.48
C LYS A 303 22.55 5.42 17.08
N VAL A 304 22.10 5.30 15.84
CA VAL A 304 20.97 6.08 15.32
C VAL A 304 19.64 5.46 15.79
N SER A 305 19.13 5.94 16.93
CA SER A 305 17.90 5.40 17.52
C SER A 305 16.61 6.02 16.97
N ARG A 306 16.70 7.19 16.33
CA ARG A 306 15.56 7.84 15.64
C ARG A 306 16.03 8.50 14.36
N ALA A 307 15.28 8.33 13.28
CA ALA A 307 15.54 8.96 12.00
C ALA A 307 14.26 9.59 11.44
N TYR A 308 14.38 10.83 10.98
CA TYR A 308 13.34 11.61 10.33
C TYR A 308 13.84 12.06 8.96
N CYS A 309 13.03 11.93 7.91
CA CYS A 309 13.37 12.38 6.56
C CYS A 309 12.14 13.04 5.93
N GLY A 310 12.29 14.24 5.39
CA GLY A 310 11.17 15.01 4.82
C GLY A 310 11.43 16.51 4.79
N SER A 311 10.39 17.30 4.54
CA SER A 311 10.45 18.77 4.56
C SER A 311 9.95 19.27 5.91
N PHE A 312 10.84 19.83 6.73
CA PHE A 312 10.53 20.32 8.08
C PHE A 312 10.69 21.84 8.19
N VAL A 313 11.84 22.36 7.75
CA VAL A 313 12.13 23.80 7.65
C VAL A 313 12.71 24.04 6.27
N THR A 314 11.86 24.50 5.35
CA THR A 314 12.26 24.74 3.95
C THR A 314 12.90 26.12 3.77
N SER A 315 13.32 26.40 2.55
CA SER A 315 13.73 27.70 2.04
C SER A 315 13.13 27.85 0.64
N LEU A 316 11.80 27.96 0.58
CA LEU A 316 11.03 28.02 -0.67
C LEU A 316 11.38 26.87 -1.63
N ASN A 317 11.94 27.20 -2.79
CA ASN A 317 12.30 26.27 -3.85
C ASN A 317 13.80 25.92 -3.85
N MET A 318 14.52 26.14 -2.74
CA MET A 318 15.94 25.80 -2.66
C MET A 318 16.15 24.31 -2.94
N ARG A 319 17.00 23.99 -3.92
CA ARG A 319 17.49 22.62 -4.10
C ARG A 319 18.61 22.37 -3.09
N GLY A 320 18.35 21.62 -2.04
CA GLY A 320 19.32 21.33 -1.00
C GLY A 320 18.71 20.57 0.17
N PHE A 321 19.55 20.18 1.11
CA PHE A 321 19.13 19.50 2.33
C PHE A 321 19.94 19.96 3.55
N SER A 322 19.46 19.67 4.75
CA SER A 322 20.22 19.84 5.99
C SER A 322 20.18 18.59 6.85
N ILE A 323 21.26 18.33 7.58
CA ILE A 323 21.34 17.27 8.58
C ILE A 323 21.34 17.91 9.97
N THR A 324 20.44 17.46 10.83
CA THR A 324 20.40 17.79 12.26
C THR A 324 20.67 16.55 13.08
N LEU A 325 21.58 16.64 14.05
CA LEU A 325 21.90 15.59 15.03
C LEU A 325 21.57 16.06 16.43
N LEU A 326 20.96 15.20 17.24
CA LEU A 326 20.64 15.44 18.66
C LEU A 326 21.03 14.23 19.50
N HIS A 327 21.84 14.43 20.56
CA HIS A 327 22.10 13.38 21.56
C HIS A 327 20.83 13.02 22.31
N LEU A 328 20.61 11.72 22.53
CA LEU A 328 19.42 11.18 23.14
C LEU A 328 19.68 10.74 24.59
N ASN A 329 19.05 11.45 25.52
CA ASN A 329 18.80 10.95 26.88
C ASN A 329 17.38 10.35 26.98
N ASP A 330 17.04 9.75 28.12
CA ASP A 330 15.73 9.12 28.31
C ASP A 330 14.55 10.08 28.17
N THR A 331 14.73 11.34 28.59
CA THR A 331 13.72 12.39 28.41
C THR A 331 13.48 12.67 26.93
N PHE A 332 14.54 12.94 26.15
CA PHE A 332 14.40 13.27 24.73
C PHE A 332 13.88 12.08 23.93
N LYS A 333 14.34 10.85 24.22
CA LYS A 333 13.81 9.62 23.60
C LYS A 333 12.30 9.52 23.77
N ARG A 334 11.81 9.79 24.97
CA ARG A 334 10.40 9.74 25.32
C ARG A 334 9.60 10.86 24.66
N CYS A 335 10.11 12.09 24.66
CA CYS A 335 9.44 13.25 24.07
C CYS A 335 9.31 13.15 22.54
N LEU A 336 10.27 12.52 21.85
CA LEU A 336 10.32 12.44 20.38
C LEU A 336 9.47 11.31 19.77
N VAL A 337 8.79 10.48 20.59
CA VAL A 337 7.89 9.42 20.10
C VAL A 337 6.62 10.04 19.49
N PHE A 338 6.27 9.61 18.28
CA PHE A 338 4.94 9.82 17.70
C PHE A 338 4.07 8.59 17.96
N LEU A 339 2.78 8.79 18.21
CA LEU A 339 1.84 7.69 18.37
C LEU A 339 0.61 7.86 17.48
N SER A 340 0.63 7.20 16.31
CA SER A 340 -0.58 6.88 15.53
C SER A 340 -1.17 5.50 15.87
N LEU A 341 -0.55 4.76 16.79
CA LEU A 341 -0.89 3.38 17.15
C LEU A 341 -2.29 3.19 17.77
N PHE A 342 -3.02 4.27 18.06
CA PHE A 342 -4.40 4.17 18.55
C PHE A 342 -5.32 3.47 17.55
N ILE A 343 -5.12 3.66 16.24
CA ILE A 343 -5.97 3.05 15.21
C ILE A 343 -5.57 1.58 14.97
N SER A 344 -4.29 1.29 14.69
CA SER A 344 -3.88 -0.09 14.37
C SER A 344 -4.04 -1.06 15.52
N PHE A 345 -3.79 -0.65 16.78
CA PHE A 345 -3.96 -1.54 17.93
C PHE A 345 -5.44 -1.78 18.23
N PHE A 346 -6.30 -0.77 18.11
CA PHE A 346 -7.75 -0.94 18.29
C PHE A 346 -8.35 -1.79 17.17
N THR A 347 -7.93 -1.60 15.91
CA THR A 347 -8.35 -2.44 14.77
C THR A 347 -7.89 -3.89 14.95
N PHE A 348 -6.64 -4.13 15.38
CA PHE A 348 -6.13 -5.47 15.63
C PHE A 348 -6.83 -6.15 16.81
N TYR A 349 -7.05 -5.41 17.90
CA TYR A 349 -7.76 -5.92 19.09
C TYR A 349 -9.24 -6.19 18.80
N PHE A 350 -9.91 -5.32 18.04
CA PHE A 350 -11.29 -5.51 17.60
C PHE A 350 -11.43 -6.70 16.64
N LEU A 351 -10.49 -6.89 15.70
CA LEU A 351 -10.45 -8.06 14.80
C LEU A 351 -10.17 -9.37 15.56
N PHE A 352 -9.30 -9.35 16.56
CA PHE A 352 -9.01 -10.50 17.40
C PHE A 352 -10.23 -10.90 18.26
N PHE A 353 -10.91 -9.92 18.87
CA PHE A 353 -12.08 -10.16 19.71
C PHE A 353 -13.30 -10.65 18.91
N THR A 354 -13.51 -10.10 17.71
CA THR A 354 -14.59 -10.55 16.80
C THR A 354 -14.34 -11.98 16.33
N SER A 355 -13.10 -12.33 16.00
CA SER A 355 -12.72 -13.68 15.56
C SER A 355 -12.85 -14.72 16.67
N PHE A 356 -12.46 -14.40 17.90
CA PHE A 356 -12.59 -15.30 19.05
C PHE A 356 -14.05 -15.54 19.46
N SER A 357 -14.91 -14.50 19.37
CA SER A 357 -16.35 -14.65 19.61
C SER A 357 -17.03 -15.48 18.53
N ILE A 358 -16.66 -15.31 17.26
CA ILE A 358 -17.20 -16.11 16.14
C ILE A 358 -16.83 -17.59 16.29
N PHE A 359 -15.60 -17.91 16.70
CA PHE A 359 -15.17 -19.29 16.89
C PHE A 359 -15.98 -20.02 17.98
N ASN A 360 -16.22 -19.37 19.12
CA ASN A 360 -17.03 -19.94 20.20
C ASN A 360 -18.50 -20.12 19.81
N VAL A 361 -19.06 -19.17 19.04
CA VAL A 361 -20.44 -19.27 18.52
C VAL A 361 -20.56 -20.38 17.47
N LEU A 362 -19.59 -20.52 16.56
CA LEU A 362 -19.55 -21.60 15.58
C LEU A 362 -19.38 -22.97 16.25
N SER A 363 -18.50 -23.08 17.25
CA SER A 363 -18.36 -24.31 18.02
C SER A 363 -19.66 -24.71 18.71
N PHE A 364 -20.38 -23.75 19.31
CA PHE A 364 -21.70 -23.98 19.91
C PHE A 364 -22.73 -24.43 18.85
N TYR A 365 -22.73 -23.79 17.68
CA TYR A 365 -23.61 -24.14 16.56
C TYR A 365 -23.34 -25.56 16.04
N PHE A 366 -22.08 -25.96 15.87
CA PHE A 366 -21.71 -27.31 15.45
C PHE A 366 -22.09 -28.37 16.48
N SER A 367 -21.87 -28.11 17.77
CA SER A 367 -22.32 -29.01 18.84
C SER A 367 -23.84 -29.16 18.86
N TYR A 368 -24.59 -28.07 18.62
CA TYR A 368 -26.04 -28.08 18.54
C TYR A 368 -26.57 -28.83 17.31
N GLN A 369 -25.96 -28.63 16.13
CA GLN A 369 -26.33 -29.37 14.91
C GLN A 369 -26.04 -30.87 15.03
N LEU A 370 -24.91 -31.25 15.61
CA LEU A 370 -24.57 -32.67 15.84
C LEU A 370 -25.60 -33.33 16.77
N LEU A 371 -26.05 -32.61 17.81
CA LEU A 371 -27.09 -33.09 18.71
C LEU A 371 -28.44 -33.27 18.01
N ILE A 372 -28.85 -32.32 17.15
CA ILE A 372 -30.07 -32.46 16.34
C ILE A 372 -29.98 -33.65 15.39
N LEU A 373 -28.83 -33.83 14.74
CA LEU A 373 -28.60 -34.96 13.83
C LEU A 373 -28.73 -36.30 14.55
N LEU A 374 -28.16 -36.43 15.74
CA LEU A 374 -28.27 -37.64 16.57
C LEU A 374 -29.71 -37.91 17.01
N LEU A 375 -30.48 -36.87 17.36
CA LEU A 375 -31.90 -36.99 17.66
C LEU A 375 -32.72 -37.41 16.44
N PHE A 376 -32.42 -36.86 15.26
CA PHE A 376 -33.06 -37.23 14.00
C PHE A 376 -32.75 -38.67 13.60
N LEU A 377 -31.50 -39.10 13.73
CA LEU A 377 -31.09 -40.49 13.48
C LEU A 377 -31.79 -41.46 14.45
N SER A 378 -31.88 -41.11 15.73
CA SER A 378 -32.62 -41.90 16.72
C SER A 378 -34.10 -42.04 16.35
N LEU A 379 -34.76 -40.94 15.96
CA LEU A 379 -36.15 -40.94 15.52
C LEU A 379 -36.34 -41.75 14.23
N PHE A 380 -35.42 -41.60 13.28
CA PHE A 380 -35.41 -42.33 12.01
C PHE A 380 -35.24 -43.83 12.21
N PHE A 381 -34.35 -44.27 13.10
CA PHE A 381 -34.19 -45.68 13.45
C PHE A 381 -35.46 -46.25 14.10
N HIS A 382 -36.13 -45.49 14.97
CA HIS A 382 -37.41 -45.92 15.56
C HIS A 382 -38.53 -46.03 14.53
N VAL A 383 -38.66 -45.06 13.62
CA VAL A 383 -39.68 -45.07 12.56
C VAL A 383 -39.41 -46.17 11.54
N SER A 384 -38.13 -46.39 11.18
CA SER A 384 -37.73 -47.45 10.25
C SER A 384 -37.94 -48.85 10.83
N PHE A 385 -37.71 -49.03 12.12
CA PHE A 385 -38.01 -50.28 12.83
C PHE A 385 -39.52 -50.56 12.86
N PHE A 386 -40.35 -49.52 12.92
CA PHE A 386 -41.81 -49.61 12.85
C PHE A 386 -42.31 -49.94 11.42
N PHE A 387 -41.66 -49.40 10.39
CA PHE A 387 -42.03 -49.63 8.98
C PHE A 387 -41.52 -50.96 8.41
N CYS A 388 -40.37 -51.47 8.87
CA CYS A 388 -39.81 -52.76 8.44
C CYS A 388 -40.67 -53.97 8.81
N PHE A 389 -41.64 -53.84 9.72
CA PHE A 389 -42.55 -54.93 10.08
C PHE A 389 -43.79 -55.04 9.17
N SER A 390 -44.00 -54.10 8.23
CA SER A 390 -45.26 -54.04 7.46
C SER A 390 -45.16 -54.18 5.95
N PHE A 391 -43.98 -54.27 5.32
CA PHE A 391 -43.92 -54.48 3.86
C PHE A 391 -42.72 -55.33 3.44
N PHE A 392 -42.96 -56.63 3.25
CA PHE A 392 -42.17 -57.49 2.38
C PHE A 392 -42.89 -57.54 1.03
N SER A 393 -42.23 -57.05 -0.03
CA SER A 393 -42.59 -57.07 -1.47
C SER A 393 -42.69 -55.66 -2.06
N PHE A 394 -41.63 -55.21 -2.73
CA PHE A 394 -41.64 -54.63 -4.09
C PHE A 394 -40.25 -54.04 -4.38
N SER A 395 -39.58 -54.61 -5.39
CA SER A 395 -38.19 -54.39 -5.73
C SER A 395 -38.00 -53.37 -6.88
N LEU A 396 -36.78 -52.83 -6.92
CA LEU A 396 -36.13 -51.99 -7.94
C LEU A 396 -36.65 -50.57 -8.20
N LEU A 397 -37.95 -50.29 -8.29
CA LEU A 397 -38.43 -48.91 -8.49
C LEU A 397 -38.21 -48.04 -7.24
N PHE A 398 -38.30 -48.66 -6.06
CA PHE A 398 -38.06 -48.00 -4.79
C PHE A 398 -36.58 -47.65 -4.59
N LEU A 399 -35.63 -48.46 -5.07
CA LEU A 399 -34.19 -48.14 -4.96
C LEU A 399 -33.80 -46.92 -5.81
N PHE A 400 -34.41 -46.74 -6.98
CA PHE A 400 -34.15 -45.57 -7.83
C PHE A 400 -34.75 -44.29 -7.23
N CYS A 401 -35.99 -44.34 -6.74
CA CYS A 401 -36.61 -43.23 -6.00
C CYS A 401 -35.89 -42.95 -4.68
N PHE A 402 -35.39 -43.98 -3.97
CA PHE A 402 -34.64 -43.83 -2.72
C PHE A 402 -33.25 -43.22 -2.96
N PHE A 403 -32.59 -43.52 -4.09
CA PHE A 403 -31.34 -42.86 -4.48
C PHE A 403 -31.56 -41.39 -4.87
N LEU A 404 -32.62 -41.08 -5.63
CA LEU A 404 -32.99 -39.68 -5.92
C LEU A 404 -33.38 -38.90 -4.66
N PHE A 405 -34.13 -39.54 -3.76
CA PHE A 405 -34.57 -38.92 -2.51
C PHE A 405 -33.39 -38.73 -1.54
N SER A 406 -32.48 -39.69 -1.40
CA SER A 406 -31.30 -39.55 -0.52
C SER A 406 -30.26 -38.52 -0.98
N LEU A 407 -30.20 -38.20 -2.28
CA LEU A 407 -29.38 -37.10 -2.82
C LEU A 407 -30.03 -35.71 -2.64
N LEU A 408 -31.35 -35.61 -2.68
CA LEU A 408 -32.09 -34.34 -2.55
C LEU A 408 -32.53 -34.02 -1.10
N PHE A 409 -32.69 -35.04 -0.25
CA PHE A 409 -33.20 -34.92 1.12
C PHE A 409 -32.32 -34.08 2.06
N PRO A 410 -30.97 -34.20 2.07
CA PRO A 410 -30.12 -33.37 2.91
C PRO A 410 -30.26 -31.86 2.59
N PHE A 411 -30.46 -31.52 1.32
CA PHE A 411 -30.56 -30.12 0.88
C PHE A 411 -31.97 -29.54 1.04
N CYS A 412 -33.02 -30.33 0.79
CA CYS A 412 -34.40 -29.92 1.07
C CYS A 412 -34.63 -29.72 2.58
N VAL A 413 -34.07 -30.59 3.43
CA VAL A 413 -34.13 -30.43 4.90
C VAL A 413 -33.32 -29.21 5.34
N SER A 414 -32.16 -28.93 4.72
CA SER A 414 -31.36 -27.73 5.01
C SER A 414 -32.07 -26.44 4.62
N PHE A 415 -32.71 -26.39 3.44
CA PHE A 415 -33.46 -25.22 2.97
C PHE A 415 -34.75 -25.00 3.76
N PHE A 416 -35.47 -26.07 4.09
CA PHE A 416 -36.69 -26.00 4.91
C PHE A 416 -36.35 -25.58 6.36
N SER A 417 -35.27 -26.11 6.94
CA SER A 417 -34.77 -25.71 8.26
C SER A 417 -34.30 -24.26 8.29
N PHE A 418 -33.63 -23.78 7.24
CA PHE A 418 -33.25 -22.37 7.11
C PHE A 418 -34.45 -21.45 6.92
N SER A 419 -35.47 -21.89 6.19
CA SER A 419 -36.72 -21.13 5.99
C SER A 419 -37.52 -21.02 7.30
N LEU A 420 -37.58 -22.08 8.09
CA LEU A 420 -38.16 -22.09 9.44
C LEU A 420 -37.34 -21.24 10.42
N LEU A 421 -36.01 -21.28 10.33
CA LEU A 421 -35.12 -20.44 11.13
C LEU A 421 -35.28 -18.96 10.78
N PHE A 422 -35.40 -18.64 9.48
CA PHE A 422 -35.70 -17.29 9.00
C PHE A 422 -37.07 -16.83 9.50
N LEU A 423 -38.11 -17.66 9.40
CA LEU A 423 -39.44 -17.34 9.94
C LEU A 423 -39.43 -17.18 11.47
N PHE A 424 -38.64 -17.98 12.19
CA PHE A 424 -38.45 -17.86 13.64
C PHE A 424 -37.75 -16.54 14.01
N PHE A 425 -36.66 -16.18 13.32
CA PHE A 425 -35.96 -14.91 13.55
C PHE A 425 -36.76 -13.70 13.09
N PHE A 426 -37.53 -13.82 12.00
CA PHE A 426 -38.46 -12.79 11.54
C PHE A 426 -39.58 -12.58 12.56
N SER A 427 -40.16 -13.66 13.09
CA SER A 427 -41.15 -13.59 14.17
C SER A 427 -40.56 -13.04 15.46
N PHE A 428 -39.32 -13.41 15.82
CA PHE A 428 -38.61 -12.89 16.98
C PHE A 428 -38.26 -11.41 16.81
N PHE A 429 -37.88 -10.96 15.61
CA PHE A 429 -37.64 -9.56 15.28
C PHE A 429 -38.92 -8.73 15.45
N PHE A 430 -40.05 -9.19 14.91
CA PHE A 430 -41.34 -8.49 15.08
C PHE A 430 -41.86 -8.54 16.52
N ALA A 431 -41.64 -9.64 17.26
CA ALA A 431 -41.93 -9.72 18.69
C ALA A 431 -41.04 -8.79 19.53
N SER A 432 -39.78 -8.62 19.13
CA SER A 432 -38.87 -7.64 19.73
C SER A 432 -39.32 -6.22 19.41
N LEU A 433 -39.73 -5.95 18.16
CA LEU A 433 -40.26 -4.66 17.73
C LEU A 433 -41.54 -4.29 18.49
N SER A 434 -42.45 -5.25 18.70
CA SER A 434 -43.68 -5.05 19.47
C SER A 434 -43.40 -4.89 20.98
N PHE A 435 -42.43 -5.63 21.53
CA PHE A 435 -41.94 -5.45 22.90
C PHE A 435 -41.33 -4.06 23.09
N PHE A 436 -40.48 -3.59 22.17
CA PHE A 436 -39.88 -2.25 22.23
C PHE A 436 -40.91 -1.14 21.99
N ALA A 437 -41.89 -1.34 21.11
CA ALA A 437 -43.01 -0.40 20.95
C ALA A 437 -43.85 -0.30 22.23
N SER A 438 -44.12 -1.44 22.87
CA SER A 438 -44.85 -1.51 24.15
C SER A 438 -44.05 -0.89 25.31
N LEU A 439 -42.73 -1.13 25.36
CA LEU A 439 -41.82 -0.54 26.35
C LEU A 439 -41.67 0.97 26.14
N SER A 440 -41.63 1.42 24.89
CA SER A 440 -41.61 2.86 24.54
C SER A 440 -42.92 3.52 24.95
N PHE A 441 -44.06 2.88 24.73
CA PHE A 441 -45.37 3.36 25.20
C PHE A 441 -45.45 3.40 26.72
N LEU A 442 -44.92 2.37 27.41
CA LEU A 442 -44.84 2.31 28.87
C LEU A 442 -43.93 3.42 29.43
N LEU A 443 -42.76 3.66 28.83
CA LEU A 443 -41.83 4.73 29.21
C LEU A 443 -42.42 6.13 28.94
N LEU A 444 -43.16 6.31 27.84
CA LEU A 444 -43.93 7.53 27.56
C LEU A 444 -45.06 7.74 28.58
N SER A 445 -45.75 6.67 28.98
CA SER A 445 -46.78 6.69 30.03
C SER A 445 -46.19 6.99 31.42
N PHE A 446 -45.00 6.46 31.71
CA PHE A 446 -44.26 6.80 32.92
C PHE A 446 -43.76 8.25 32.89
N SER A 447 -43.33 8.77 31.73
CA SER A 447 -42.90 10.17 31.60
C SER A 447 -44.03 11.17 31.83
N SER A 448 -45.25 10.84 31.41
CA SER A 448 -46.45 11.64 31.64
C SER A 448 -46.99 11.50 33.07
N LEU A 449 -46.89 10.32 33.68
CA LEU A 449 -47.11 10.16 35.14
C LEU A 449 -46.06 10.93 35.96
N PHE A 450 -44.80 10.94 35.53
CA PHE A 450 -43.67 11.62 36.19
C PHE A 450 -43.84 13.14 36.18
N LEU A 451 -44.36 13.70 35.08
CA LEU A 451 -44.76 15.11 34.98
C LEU A 451 -45.97 15.45 35.87
N LEU A 452 -46.92 14.52 36.06
CA LEU A 452 -48.05 14.69 36.97
C LEU A 452 -47.64 14.60 38.46
N PHE A 453 -46.72 13.69 38.80
CA PHE A 453 -46.19 13.53 40.15
C PHE A 453 -45.30 14.70 40.61
N PHE A 454 -44.73 15.45 39.66
CA PHE A 454 -43.91 16.64 39.91
C PHE A 454 -44.67 17.78 40.61
N PHE A 455 -46.01 17.77 40.54
CA PHE A 455 -46.86 18.83 41.11
C PHE A 455 -47.34 18.57 42.54
N PHE A 456 -47.18 17.36 43.11
CA PHE A 456 -47.91 16.96 44.33
C PHE A 456 -47.06 16.55 45.56
N PHE A 457 -45.72 16.48 45.50
CA PHE A 457 -44.91 15.99 46.63
C PHE A 457 -43.79 16.93 47.12
N SER A 458 -43.48 16.79 48.41
CA SER A 458 -42.58 17.65 49.20
C SER A 458 -41.09 17.42 48.88
N PRO A 459 -40.17 18.31 49.35
CA PRO A 459 -38.76 18.32 48.96
C PRO A 459 -37.97 17.02 49.22
N LEU A 460 -38.42 16.16 50.13
CA LEU A 460 -37.74 14.89 50.43
C LEU A 460 -37.86 13.85 49.30
N SER A 461 -38.93 13.90 48.50
CA SER A 461 -39.15 12.97 47.38
C SER A 461 -38.28 13.30 46.16
N PHE A 462 -37.75 14.52 46.08
CA PHE A 462 -36.94 15.01 44.95
C PHE A 462 -35.54 14.37 44.90
N CYS A 463 -34.92 14.12 46.06
CA CYS A 463 -33.61 13.47 46.14
C CYS A 463 -33.65 12.00 45.69
N PHE A 464 -34.76 11.29 45.94
CA PHE A 464 -34.92 9.89 45.53
C PHE A 464 -35.11 9.75 44.01
N LEU A 465 -35.77 10.74 43.38
CA LEU A 465 -35.96 10.81 41.92
C LEU A 465 -34.65 11.10 41.16
N ILE A 466 -33.79 11.98 41.68
CA ILE A 466 -32.49 12.31 41.05
C ILE A 466 -31.56 11.09 41.03
N LEU A 467 -31.64 10.22 42.04
CA LEU A 467 -30.87 8.97 42.10
C LEU A 467 -31.35 7.91 41.10
N LEU A 468 -32.61 7.96 40.67
CA LEU A 468 -33.19 7.00 39.72
C LEU A 468 -33.05 7.45 38.25
N PHE A 469 -32.84 8.74 37.98
CA PHE A 469 -32.68 9.29 36.63
C PHE A 469 -31.52 8.66 35.81
N PRO A 470 -30.33 8.40 36.39
CA PRO A 470 -29.26 7.69 35.70
C PRO A 470 -29.64 6.25 35.36
N PHE A 471 -30.46 5.60 36.20
CA PHE A 471 -30.91 4.22 35.98
C PHE A 471 -31.90 4.14 34.82
N PHE A 472 -32.85 5.07 34.72
CA PHE A 472 -33.78 5.15 33.58
C PHE A 472 -33.07 5.56 32.28
N SER A 473 -32.10 6.49 32.34
CA SER A 473 -31.28 6.84 31.18
C SER A 473 -30.41 5.67 30.70
N PHE A 474 -29.86 4.88 31.63
CA PHE A 474 -29.11 3.67 31.31
C PHE A 474 -30.01 2.61 30.65
N ILE A 475 -31.21 2.37 31.18
CA ILE A 475 -32.17 1.44 30.57
C ILE A 475 -32.54 1.91 29.15
N PHE A 476 -32.80 3.21 28.96
CA PHE A 476 -33.12 3.77 27.64
C PHE A 476 -31.98 3.60 26.63
N PHE A 477 -30.75 3.96 27.00
CA PHE A 477 -29.57 3.78 26.14
C PHE A 477 -29.25 2.31 25.86
N PHE A 478 -29.38 1.44 26.86
CA PHE A 478 -29.17 0.01 26.71
C PHE A 478 -30.22 -0.63 25.80
N SER A 479 -31.50 -0.24 25.92
CA SER A 479 -32.57 -0.65 25.01
C SER A 479 -32.34 -0.15 23.57
N PHE A 480 -31.86 1.08 23.39
CA PHE A 480 -31.54 1.63 22.07
C PHE A 480 -30.35 0.91 21.42
N PHE A 481 -29.32 0.60 22.21
CA PHE A 481 -28.18 -0.21 21.75
C PHE A 481 -28.60 -1.63 21.35
N LEU A 482 -29.45 -2.29 22.14
CA LEU A 482 -29.96 -3.62 21.84
C LEU A 482 -30.79 -3.62 20.55
N PHE A 483 -31.58 -2.56 20.30
CA PHE A 483 -32.36 -2.39 19.07
C PHE A 483 -31.45 -2.33 17.82
N PHE A 484 -30.41 -1.49 17.84
CA PHE A 484 -29.47 -1.40 16.71
C PHE A 484 -28.63 -2.67 16.52
N ALA A 485 -28.28 -3.36 17.61
CA ALA A 485 -27.64 -4.67 17.53
C ALA A 485 -28.56 -5.71 16.86
N CYS A 486 -29.82 -5.81 17.27
CA CYS A 486 -30.81 -6.69 16.63
C CYS A 486 -31.04 -6.34 15.16
N LEU A 487 -31.08 -5.04 14.81
CA LEU A 487 -31.24 -4.57 13.43
C LEU A 487 -30.04 -4.94 12.56
N SER A 488 -28.81 -4.78 13.08
CA SER A 488 -27.58 -5.18 12.41
C SER A 488 -27.52 -6.70 12.19
N PHE A 489 -27.92 -7.49 13.18
CA PHE A 489 -27.99 -8.96 13.07
C PHE A 489 -29.04 -9.39 12.03
N PHE A 490 -30.18 -8.70 11.96
CA PHE A 490 -31.22 -8.96 10.96
C PHE A 490 -30.72 -8.73 9.53
N PHE A 491 -30.07 -7.59 9.26
CA PHE A 491 -29.54 -7.30 7.92
C PHE A 491 -28.39 -8.25 7.53
N PHE A 492 -27.55 -8.65 8.48
CA PHE A 492 -26.50 -9.64 8.25
C PHE A 492 -27.09 -11.01 7.84
N PHE A 493 -28.12 -11.48 8.55
CA PHE A 493 -28.80 -12.74 8.20
C PHE A 493 -29.57 -12.65 6.89
N LEU A 494 -30.21 -11.51 6.60
CA LEU A 494 -30.91 -11.29 5.32
C LEU A 494 -29.94 -11.33 4.13
N PHE A 495 -28.77 -10.71 4.27
CA PHE A 495 -27.72 -10.75 3.26
C PHE A 495 -27.20 -12.17 3.05
N PHE A 496 -26.92 -12.90 4.13
CA PHE A 496 -26.45 -14.29 4.06
C PHE A 496 -27.49 -15.24 3.44
N PHE A 497 -28.78 -15.04 3.78
CA PHE A 497 -29.90 -15.78 3.19
C PHE A 497 -30.04 -15.52 1.69
N LEU A 498 -29.93 -14.26 1.25
CA LEU A 498 -29.94 -13.91 -0.18
C LEU A 498 -28.78 -14.57 -0.92
N LEU A 499 -27.58 -14.58 -0.33
CA LEU A 499 -26.40 -15.20 -0.92
C LEU A 499 -26.56 -16.73 -1.10
N LEU A 500 -27.14 -17.40 -0.10
CA LEU A 500 -27.48 -18.82 -0.16
C LEU A 500 -28.60 -19.10 -1.17
N PHE A 501 -29.62 -18.25 -1.23
CA PHE A 501 -30.72 -18.36 -2.20
C PHE A 501 -30.22 -18.23 -3.64
N PHE A 502 -29.35 -17.25 -3.93
CA PHE A 502 -28.76 -17.09 -5.26
C PHE A 502 -27.79 -18.23 -5.60
N SER A 503 -27.02 -18.73 -4.62
CA SER A 503 -26.16 -19.91 -4.81
C SER A 503 -26.98 -21.18 -5.10
N PHE A 504 -28.13 -21.33 -4.45
CA PHE A 504 -29.06 -22.43 -4.71
C PHE A 504 -29.69 -22.32 -6.11
N LEU A 505 -30.11 -21.12 -6.53
CA LEU A 505 -30.60 -20.87 -7.90
C LEU A 505 -29.54 -21.15 -8.96
N PHE A 506 -28.29 -20.74 -8.71
CA PHE A 506 -27.16 -21.00 -9.59
C PHE A 506 -26.87 -22.51 -9.71
N PHE A 507 -26.93 -23.23 -8.59
CA PHE A 507 -26.79 -24.69 -8.58
C PHE A 507 -27.95 -25.39 -9.31
N LEU A 508 -29.19 -24.96 -9.12
CA LEU A 508 -30.35 -25.49 -9.82
C LEU A 508 -30.25 -25.27 -11.34
N PHE A 509 -29.75 -24.10 -11.75
CA PHE A 509 -29.47 -23.77 -13.14
C PHE A 509 -28.36 -24.66 -13.72
N HIS A 510 -27.27 -24.86 -12.97
CA HIS A 510 -26.17 -25.75 -13.38
C HIS A 510 -26.62 -27.21 -13.46
N PHE A 511 -27.42 -27.68 -12.51
CA PHE A 511 -28.02 -29.00 -12.51
C PHE A 511 -28.97 -29.20 -13.69
N PHE A 512 -29.80 -28.21 -14.03
CA PHE A 512 -30.64 -28.24 -15.23
C PHE A 512 -29.80 -28.31 -16.52
N LEU A 513 -28.68 -27.59 -16.59
CA LEU A 513 -27.74 -27.70 -17.72
C LEU A 513 -27.12 -29.10 -17.81
N LEU A 514 -26.62 -29.65 -16.70
CA LEU A 514 -26.00 -30.99 -16.66
C LEU A 514 -26.99 -32.12 -16.97
N SER A 515 -28.24 -31.99 -16.51
CA SER A 515 -29.31 -32.96 -16.82
C SER A 515 -29.83 -32.79 -18.25
N PHE A 516 -29.84 -31.58 -18.82
CA PHE A 516 -30.12 -31.34 -20.25
C PHE A 516 -29.06 -32.00 -21.17
N PHE A 517 -27.77 -31.88 -20.83
CA PHE A 517 -26.69 -32.56 -21.56
C PHE A 517 -26.68 -34.09 -21.34
N SER A 518 -27.04 -34.57 -20.15
CA SER A 518 -27.14 -36.01 -19.87
C SER A 518 -28.35 -36.67 -20.53
N PHE A 519 -29.46 -35.94 -20.73
CA PHE A 519 -30.63 -36.41 -21.48
C PHE A 519 -30.29 -36.64 -22.97
N PHE A 520 -29.47 -35.79 -23.58
CA PHE A 520 -28.97 -35.99 -24.95
C PHE A 520 -28.00 -37.18 -25.05
N ALA A 521 -27.13 -37.38 -24.05
CA ALA A 521 -26.23 -38.54 -24.00
C ALA A 521 -27.00 -39.86 -23.80
N PHE A 522 -28.06 -39.85 -22.99
CA PHE A 522 -28.95 -41.00 -22.77
C PHE A 522 -29.76 -41.37 -24.02
N PHE A 523 -30.18 -40.36 -24.80
CA PHE A 523 -30.86 -40.58 -26.09
C PHE A 523 -29.93 -41.21 -27.14
N PHE A 524 -28.66 -40.78 -27.20
CA PHE A 524 -27.64 -41.38 -28.07
C PHE A 524 -27.30 -42.82 -27.66
N PHE A 525 -27.24 -43.11 -26.36
CA PHE A 525 -26.99 -44.46 -25.85
C PHE A 525 -28.14 -45.42 -26.17
N PHE A 526 -29.40 -44.99 -26.01
CA PHE A 526 -30.57 -45.80 -26.38
C PHE A 526 -30.72 -45.99 -27.90
N PHE A 527 -30.33 -45.00 -28.71
CA PHE A 527 -30.30 -45.15 -30.18
C PHE A 527 -29.30 -46.23 -30.62
N HIS A 528 -28.13 -46.30 -29.97
CA HIS A 528 -27.15 -47.38 -30.20
C HIS A 528 -27.60 -48.74 -29.65
N LEU A 529 -28.26 -48.76 -28.49
CA LEU A 529 -28.78 -49.99 -27.88
C LEU A 529 -29.94 -50.59 -28.68
N PHE A 530 -30.81 -49.75 -29.26
CA PHE A 530 -31.89 -50.17 -30.14
C PHE A 530 -31.35 -50.74 -31.46
N PHE A 531 -30.29 -50.14 -32.02
CA PHE A 531 -29.59 -50.69 -33.19
C PHE A 531 -28.92 -52.04 -32.87
N PHE A 532 -28.34 -52.18 -31.67
CA PHE A 532 -27.73 -53.43 -31.19
C PHE A 532 -28.76 -54.55 -30.98
N PHE A 533 -29.92 -54.27 -30.37
CA PHE A 533 -30.99 -55.27 -30.18
C PHE A 533 -31.77 -55.57 -31.47
N ALA A 534 -31.87 -54.62 -32.41
CA ALA A 534 -32.43 -54.87 -33.75
C ALA A 534 -31.52 -55.79 -34.60
N CYS A 535 -30.18 -55.70 -34.41
CA CYS A 535 -29.23 -56.65 -35.01
C CYS A 535 -29.22 -58.01 -34.28
N LEU A 536 -29.50 -58.05 -32.98
CA LEU A 536 -29.53 -59.29 -32.18
C LEU A 536 -30.84 -60.09 -32.35
N SER A 537 -31.96 -59.42 -32.64
CA SER A 537 -33.26 -60.07 -32.94
C SER A 537 -33.31 -60.74 -34.32
N PHE A 538 -32.40 -60.36 -35.22
CA PHE A 538 -32.18 -61.04 -36.51
C PHE A 538 -31.33 -62.32 -36.37
N PHE A 539 -30.71 -62.55 -35.21
CA PHE A 539 -29.83 -63.70 -34.93
C PHE A 539 -30.47 -64.79 -34.04
N PHE A 540 -31.60 -64.50 -33.39
CA PHE A 540 -32.28 -65.43 -32.48
C PHE A 540 -33.67 -65.90 -32.94
N THR A 541 -33.95 -65.81 -34.24
CA THR A 541 -35.08 -66.46 -34.93
C THR A 541 -34.69 -67.85 -35.44
N SER A 542 -33.97 -68.63 -34.63
CA SER A 542 -33.70 -70.06 -34.86
C SER A 542 -33.22 -70.71 -33.55
N PHE A 543 -34.09 -70.88 -32.57
CA PHE A 543 -34.02 -71.98 -31.60
C PHE A 543 -35.33 -72.03 -30.80
N PHE A 544 -36.29 -72.80 -31.31
CA PHE A 544 -37.57 -73.06 -30.67
C PHE A 544 -37.52 -74.43 -29.97
N SER A 545 -38.26 -74.53 -28.87
CA SER A 545 -38.96 -75.74 -28.38
C SER A 545 -38.32 -76.59 -27.27
N PHE A 546 -38.88 -76.46 -26.05
CA PHE A 546 -39.19 -77.46 -25.00
C PHE A 546 -39.44 -76.67 -23.70
N THR A 547 -40.51 -76.75 -22.90
CA THR A 547 -41.57 -77.75 -22.72
C THR A 547 -42.74 -77.05 -22.02
N PHE A 548 -43.94 -77.45 -22.41
CA PHE A 548 -45.23 -77.11 -21.81
C PHE A 548 -45.53 -78.08 -20.63
N PHE A 549 -46.46 -77.71 -19.75
CA PHE A 549 -47.14 -78.54 -18.72
C PHE A 549 -46.40 -78.85 -17.40
N LEU A 550 -46.91 -78.28 -16.29
CA LEU A 550 -47.75 -79.04 -15.35
C LEU A 550 -48.48 -78.13 -14.33
N PHE A 551 -49.81 -78.16 -14.44
CA PHE A 551 -50.84 -78.17 -13.39
C PHE A 551 -51.13 -76.97 -12.46
N THR A 552 -52.23 -76.32 -12.84
CA THR A 552 -53.31 -75.71 -12.05
C THR A 552 -54.14 -76.72 -11.21
N SER A 553 -54.65 -76.31 -10.04
CA SER A 553 -56.04 -76.59 -9.57
C SER A 553 -56.39 -75.73 -8.33
N LEU A 554 -57.31 -74.75 -8.48
CA LEU A 554 -58.71 -74.71 -8.01
C LEU A 554 -58.87 -74.40 -6.50
N SER A 555 -59.27 -73.17 -6.10
CA SER A 555 -60.66 -72.65 -6.01
C SER A 555 -61.46 -73.28 -4.85
N PHE A 556 -62.29 -72.65 -4.02
CA PHE A 556 -62.92 -71.34 -3.93
C PHE A 556 -63.78 -71.34 -2.64
N SER A 557 -64.35 -70.19 -2.26
CA SER A 557 -65.56 -70.00 -1.40
C SER A 557 -65.26 -69.46 0.01
N PHE A 558 -65.48 -68.16 0.24
CA PHE A 558 -66.75 -67.48 0.56
C PHE A 558 -67.04 -67.44 2.07
N PHE A 559 -66.92 -66.21 2.59
CA PHE A 559 -67.77 -65.58 3.60
C PHE A 559 -67.75 -66.06 5.07
N PHE A 560 -67.77 -65.03 5.93
CA PHE A 560 -68.07 -64.97 7.36
C PHE A 560 -66.94 -65.14 8.39
N CYS A 561 -66.74 -64.02 9.12
CA CYS A 561 -66.17 -63.86 10.46
C CYS A 561 -64.66 -64.17 10.63
N PHE A 562 -63.75 -63.20 10.76
CA PHE A 562 -63.81 -61.95 11.53
C PHE A 562 -64.44 -62.18 12.91
N SER A 563 -63.66 -62.60 13.92
CA SER A 563 -63.94 -62.35 15.36
C SER A 563 -62.92 -62.92 16.39
N PHE A 564 -61.78 -63.51 16.02
CA PHE A 564 -60.81 -63.99 17.04
C PHE A 564 -59.35 -63.55 16.86
N PHE A 565 -58.98 -62.88 15.76
CA PHE A 565 -57.60 -62.44 15.52
C PHE A 565 -57.30 -61.01 16.02
N PHE A 566 -58.33 -60.26 16.43
CA PHE A 566 -58.19 -58.86 16.88
C PHE A 566 -57.93 -58.70 18.40
N ALA A 567 -58.04 -59.77 19.20
CA ALA A 567 -57.84 -59.69 20.64
C ALA A 567 -56.38 -59.83 21.10
N SER A 568 -55.49 -60.38 20.25
CA SER A 568 -54.07 -60.59 20.56
C SER A 568 -53.13 -59.53 19.95
N LEU A 569 -53.63 -58.68 19.05
CA LEU A 569 -52.83 -57.62 18.41
C LEU A 569 -52.85 -56.30 19.19
N SER A 570 -53.90 -56.03 19.98
CA SER A 570 -54.02 -54.81 20.80
C SER A 570 -53.12 -54.79 22.03
N PHE A 571 -52.85 -55.97 22.62
CA PHE A 571 -51.99 -56.09 23.81
C PHE A 571 -50.50 -55.83 23.49
N LEU A 572 -50.04 -56.28 22.32
CA LEU A 572 -48.69 -55.99 21.81
C LEU A 572 -48.51 -54.51 21.41
N PHE A 573 -49.58 -53.85 20.94
CA PHE A 573 -49.58 -52.43 20.58
C PHE A 573 -49.49 -51.51 21.80
N HIS A 574 -50.14 -51.84 22.93
CA HIS A 574 -50.05 -51.03 24.15
C HIS A 574 -48.71 -51.19 24.88
N PHE A 575 -48.11 -52.38 24.86
CA PHE A 575 -46.82 -52.62 25.52
C PHE A 575 -45.64 -51.94 24.81
N SER A 576 -45.67 -51.88 23.48
CA SER A 576 -44.68 -51.16 22.67
C SER A 576 -44.84 -49.62 22.77
N PHE A 577 -46.07 -49.12 22.92
CA PHE A 577 -46.32 -47.68 23.14
C PHE A 577 -45.80 -47.18 24.49
N PHE A 578 -45.90 -48.00 25.55
CA PHE A 578 -45.42 -47.65 26.89
C PHE A 578 -43.87 -47.55 26.95
N PHE A 579 -43.14 -48.48 26.35
CA PHE A 579 -41.68 -48.39 26.29
C PHE A 579 -41.20 -47.26 25.38
N ALA A 580 -41.86 -47.02 24.24
CA ALA A 580 -41.53 -45.90 23.37
C ALA A 580 -41.72 -44.54 24.06
N SER A 581 -42.78 -44.38 24.86
CA SER A 581 -43.04 -43.15 25.61
C SER A 581 -42.07 -42.96 26.79
N LEU A 582 -41.65 -44.04 27.48
CA LEU A 582 -40.62 -43.97 28.52
C LEU A 582 -39.23 -43.64 27.97
N SER A 583 -38.86 -44.22 26.82
CA SER A 583 -37.61 -43.90 26.12
C SER A 583 -37.59 -42.44 25.65
N PHE A 584 -38.72 -41.93 25.15
CA PHE A 584 -38.85 -40.53 24.75
C PHE A 584 -38.68 -39.57 25.93
N LEU A 585 -39.27 -39.90 27.09
CA LEU A 585 -39.13 -39.09 28.31
C LEU A 585 -37.67 -39.06 28.83
N LEU A 586 -36.96 -40.19 28.79
CA LEU A 586 -35.55 -40.25 29.20
C LEU A 586 -34.62 -39.48 28.25
N LEU A 587 -34.85 -39.59 26.93
CA LEU A 587 -34.15 -38.79 25.93
C LEU A 587 -34.42 -37.29 26.11
N PHE A 588 -35.65 -36.93 26.45
CA PHE A 588 -36.05 -35.55 26.71
C PHE A 588 -35.36 -34.99 27.96
N LEU A 589 -35.30 -35.76 29.06
CA LEU A 589 -34.58 -35.36 30.28
C LEU A 589 -33.07 -35.24 30.06
N PHE A 590 -32.48 -36.16 29.30
CA PHE A 590 -31.06 -36.09 28.93
C PHE A 590 -30.73 -34.88 28.04
N PHE A 591 -31.64 -34.53 27.13
CA PHE A 591 -31.53 -33.33 26.29
C PHE A 591 -31.51 -32.05 27.13
N PHE A 592 -32.45 -31.88 28.06
CA PHE A 592 -32.54 -30.68 28.89
C PHE A 592 -31.35 -30.53 29.85
N THR A 593 -30.85 -31.62 30.42
CA THR A 593 -29.67 -31.62 31.30
C THR A 593 -28.38 -31.32 30.54
N SER A 594 -28.22 -31.89 29.33
CA SER A 594 -27.05 -31.61 28.48
C SER A 594 -27.05 -30.17 27.95
N LEU A 595 -28.21 -29.64 27.57
CA LEU A 595 -28.37 -28.27 27.09
C LEU A 595 -28.06 -27.25 28.19
N SER A 596 -28.50 -27.51 29.43
CA SER A 596 -28.23 -26.62 30.56
C SER A 596 -26.75 -26.61 30.97
N PHE A 597 -26.05 -27.75 30.92
CA PHE A 597 -24.59 -27.79 31.12
C PHE A 597 -23.82 -27.03 30.03
N LEU A 598 -24.24 -27.18 28.78
CA LEU A 598 -23.61 -26.49 27.64
C LEU A 598 -23.78 -24.97 27.74
N LEU A 599 -24.98 -24.51 28.11
CA LEU A 599 -25.26 -23.09 28.35
C LEU A 599 -24.43 -22.54 29.52
N LEU A 600 -24.33 -23.27 30.63
CA LEU A 600 -23.55 -22.83 31.79
C LEU A 600 -22.05 -22.72 31.47
N SER A 601 -21.49 -23.68 30.72
CA SER A 601 -20.10 -23.64 30.22
C SER A 601 -19.85 -22.45 29.29
N PHE A 602 -20.80 -22.17 28.38
CA PHE A 602 -20.72 -21.03 27.47
C PHE A 602 -20.72 -19.70 28.25
N PHE A 603 -21.66 -19.51 29.18
CA PHE A 603 -21.73 -18.27 29.97
C PHE A 603 -20.51 -18.09 30.86
N THR A 604 -20.01 -19.13 31.53
CA THR A 604 -18.82 -19.03 32.39
C THR A 604 -17.55 -18.67 31.61
N SER A 605 -17.33 -19.26 30.44
CA SER A 605 -16.18 -18.94 29.58
C SER A 605 -16.26 -17.52 28.99
N PHE A 606 -17.47 -17.10 28.59
CA PHE A 606 -17.72 -15.75 28.08
C PHE A 606 -17.46 -14.67 29.14
N PHE A 607 -17.98 -14.84 30.35
CA PHE A 607 -17.79 -13.87 31.44
C PHE A 607 -16.34 -13.78 31.92
N PHE A 608 -15.61 -14.90 31.99
CA PHE A 608 -14.20 -14.90 32.41
C PHE A 608 -13.30 -14.21 31.38
N SER A 609 -13.51 -14.49 30.09
CA SER A 609 -12.76 -13.87 28.98
C SER A 609 -13.00 -12.37 28.88
N PHE A 610 -14.25 -11.94 29.08
CA PHE A 610 -14.63 -10.52 29.11
C PHE A 610 -13.98 -9.78 30.29
N SER A 611 -14.02 -10.37 31.49
CA SER A 611 -13.51 -9.75 32.71
C SER A 611 -11.98 -9.61 32.71
N PHE A 612 -11.25 -10.63 32.23
CA PHE A 612 -9.78 -10.60 32.13
C PHE A 612 -9.29 -9.58 31.08
N SER A 613 -9.99 -9.51 29.94
CA SER A 613 -9.71 -8.55 28.88
C SER A 613 -9.97 -7.10 29.33
N PHE A 614 -11.07 -6.88 30.05
CA PHE A 614 -11.39 -5.57 30.63
C PHE A 614 -10.35 -5.13 31.67
N PHE A 615 -9.84 -6.07 32.48
CA PHE A 615 -8.78 -5.79 33.45
C PHE A 615 -7.44 -5.41 32.79
N LEU A 616 -7.04 -6.12 31.74
CA LEU A 616 -5.84 -5.77 30.95
C LEU A 616 -5.99 -4.42 30.24
N PHE A 617 -7.19 -4.11 29.72
CA PHE A 617 -7.51 -2.81 29.14
C PHE A 617 -7.41 -1.68 30.19
N LEU A 618 -7.89 -1.90 31.41
CA LEU A 618 -7.76 -0.94 32.51
C LEU A 618 -6.29 -0.72 32.92
N LEU A 619 -5.49 -1.79 33.03
CA LEU A 619 -4.06 -1.69 33.31
C LEU A 619 -3.29 -0.92 32.23
N PHE A 620 -3.66 -1.12 30.96
CA PHE A 620 -3.11 -0.38 29.83
C PHE A 620 -3.48 1.11 29.90
N LEU A 621 -4.75 1.44 30.14
CA LEU A 621 -5.21 2.83 30.31
C LEU A 621 -4.54 3.53 31.50
N LEU A 622 -4.24 2.81 32.58
CA LEU A 622 -3.56 3.37 33.76
C LEU A 622 -2.06 3.64 33.53
N GLN A 623 -1.39 2.90 32.62
CA GLN A 623 0.03 3.09 32.30
C GLN A 623 0.29 4.02 31.10
N TRP A 624 -0.71 4.21 30.22
CA TRP A 624 -0.60 4.96 28.97
C TRP A 624 -0.18 6.43 29.11
N PRO A 625 -0.75 7.25 30.02
CA PRO A 625 -0.41 8.67 30.11
C PRO A 625 1.02 8.92 30.60
N LYS A 626 1.68 7.92 31.20
CA LYS A 626 2.98 8.08 31.85
C LYS A 626 4.18 7.75 30.95
N ARG A 627 3.98 7.16 29.77
CA ARG A 627 5.10 6.66 28.93
C ARG A 627 5.29 7.35 27.58
N TYR A 628 4.32 8.10 27.05
CA TYR A 628 4.38 8.62 25.67
C TYR A 628 3.73 10.02 25.51
N ALA A 629 4.26 10.85 24.60
CA ALA A 629 3.78 12.21 24.35
C ALA A 629 3.17 12.35 22.93
N PRO A 630 1.88 11.99 22.73
CA PRO A 630 1.22 12.08 21.43
C PRO A 630 1.12 13.53 20.95
N THR A 631 1.07 13.73 19.64
CA THR A 631 0.86 15.05 19.04
C THR A 631 -0.11 14.97 17.87
N ASN A 632 -0.97 15.98 17.73
CA ASN A 632 -1.85 16.18 16.58
C ASN A 632 -1.37 17.33 15.67
N ALA A 633 -0.14 17.81 15.88
CA ALA A 633 0.46 18.81 15.02
C ALA A 633 0.59 18.26 13.59
N PRO A 634 0.01 18.93 12.58
CA PRO A 634 -0.22 18.31 11.27
C PRO A 634 1.05 17.95 10.51
N SER A 635 2.17 18.61 10.80
CA SER A 635 3.43 18.42 10.08
C SER A 635 4.50 17.63 10.86
N TRP A 636 4.15 17.04 12.02
CA TRP A 636 5.08 16.15 12.73
C TRP A 636 5.04 14.74 12.14
N LEU A 637 6.08 14.38 11.39
CA LEU A 637 6.19 13.06 10.75
C LEU A 637 6.49 11.95 11.76
N CYS A 638 5.98 10.75 11.50
CA CYS A 638 6.32 9.54 12.24
C CYS A 638 7.80 9.19 12.03
N PRO A 639 8.58 8.87 13.07
CA PRO A 639 9.93 8.36 12.88
C PRO A 639 9.89 7.02 12.11
N TYR A 640 10.86 6.79 11.22
CA TYR A 640 10.99 5.52 10.50
C TYR A 640 11.35 4.32 11.41
N LEU A 641 11.79 4.60 12.65
CA LEU A 641 12.09 3.62 13.68
C LEU A 641 11.19 3.86 14.91
N PRO A 642 10.09 3.10 15.08
CA PRO A 642 9.23 3.20 16.26
C PRO A 642 9.95 2.73 17.53
N ALA A 643 9.44 3.17 18.69
CA ALA A 643 10.02 2.81 19.98
C ALA A 643 10.00 1.29 20.21
N GLY A 644 11.16 0.69 20.53
CA GLY A 644 11.30 -0.74 20.85
C GLY A 644 11.99 -1.58 19.77
N LEU A 645 12.14 -1.07 18.54
CA LEU A 645 12.99 -1.70 17.52
C LEU A 645 14.43 -1.19 17.72
N ALA A 646 15.32 -2.09 18.15
CA ALA A 646 16.75 -1.80 18.32
C ALA A 646 17.56 -2.08 17.04
N ASP A 647 17.09 -3.02 16.22
CA ASP A 647 17.78 -3.43 15.00
C ASP A 647 17.12 -2.83 13.77
N ARG A 648 17.86 -1.95 13.11
CA ARG A 648 17.62 -1.61 11.71
C ARG A 648 18.15 -2.79 10.90
N GLN A 649 17.29 -3.45 10.12
CA GLN A 649 17.79 -4.19 8.96
C GLN A 649 18.17 -3.16 7.90
N THR A 650 19.29 -2.47 8.11
CA THR A 650 19.94 -1.78 7.00
C THR A 650 20.29 -2.91 6.05
N PRO A 651 19.70 -2.96 4.83
CA PRO A 651 20.15 -3.96 3.88
C PRO A 651 21.66 -3.80 3.81
N GLU A 652 22.41 -4.88 4.04
CA GLU A 652 23.83 -4.84 3.70
C GLU A 652 23.90 -4.20 2.33
N CYS A 653 24.74 -3.18 2.20
CA CYS A 653 25.03 -2.64 0.89
C CYS A 653 25.64 -3.81 0.15
N LYS A 654 24.81 -4.56 -0.58
CA LYS A 654 25.29 -5.58 -1.50
C LYS A 654 26.18 -4.76 -2.38
N GLU A 655 27.51 -4.88 -2.21
CA GLU A 655 28.44 -4.57 -3.28
C GLU A 655 27.75 -5.09 -4.51
N LYS A 656 27.42 -4.18 -5.46
CA LYS A 656 26.60 -4.44 -6.65
C LYS A 656 26.65 -5.93 -6.89
N GLY A 657 25.61 -6.63 -6.46
CA GLY A 657 25.68 -8.08 -6.29
C GLY A 657 26.24 -8.58 -7.60
N SER A 658 27.54 -8.91 -7.59
CA SER A 658 28.08 -9.60 -8.71
C SER A 658 27.21 -10.83 -8.64
N ILE A 659 26.43 -11.04 -9.69
CA ILE A 659 26.04 -12.39 -10.02
C ILE A 659 27.41 -13.03 -10.31
N SER A 660 28.06 -13.42 -9.22
CA SER A 660 29.27 -14.18 -9.08
C SER A 660 28.74 -15.59 -8.80
N ALA A 661 28.06 -16.23 -9.75
CA ALA A 661 28.74 -16.75 -10.92
C ALA A 661 29.13 -15.70 -11.95
N LYS A 662 30.41 -15.28 -11.93
CA LYS A 662 31.11 -15.17 -13.20
C LYS A 662 30.79 -16.51 -13.86
N PRO A 663 30.08 -16.56 -15.00
CA PRO A 663 30.10 -17.78 -15.77
C PRO A 663 31.58 -18.15 -15.86
N GLU A 664 31.94 -19.40 -15.56
CA GLU A 664 33.30 -19.88 -15.85
C GLU A 664 33.71 -19.23 -17.17
N LYS A 665 34.86 -18.53 -17.20
CA LYS A 665 35.37 -17.92 -18.43
C LYS A 665 35.62 -19.05 -19.43
N LYS A 666 34.56 -19.50 -20.09
CA LYS A 666 34.59 -20.42 -21.20
C LYS A 666 34.95 -19.54 -22.37
N SER A 667 36.21 -19.59 -22.75
CA SER A 667 36.61 -19.07 -24.05
C SER A 667 35.95 -19.94 -25.11
N PHE A 668 35.31 -19.29 -26.06
CA PHE A 668 34.78 -19.95 -27.24
C PHE A 668 35.74 -19.66 -28.41
N PRO A 669 36.07 -20.67 -29.24
CA PRO A 669 36.85 -20.41 -30.44
C PRO A 669 36.07 -19.43 -31.33
N VAL A 670 36.81 -18.52 -31.97
CA VAL A 670 36.26 -17.57 -32.95
C VAL A 670 36.50 -18.13 -34.34
N ASN A 671 35.76 -19.18 -34.73
CA ASN A 671 35.83 -19.69 -36.10
C ASN A 671 34.93 -18.88 -37.04
N ASN A 672 33.89 -18.23 -36.51
CA ASN A 672 33.01 -17.32 -37.25
C ASN A 672 33.39 -15.84 -37.03
N PHE A 673 34.51 -15.42 -37.64
CA PHE A 673 35.04 -14.06 -37.53
C PHE A 673 34.07 -12.96 -37.99
N LEU A 674 33.15 -13.28 -38.92
CA LEU A 674 32.19 -12.32 -39.44
C LEU A 674 31.16 -11.91 -38.38
N ILE A 675 30.62 -12.88 -37.62
CA ILE A 675 29.69 -12.60 -36.51
C ILE A 675 30.40 -11.81 -35.41
N PHE A 676 31.62 -12.20 -35.06
CA PHE A 676 32.44 -11.47 -34.08
C PHE A 676 32.62 -9.99 -34.49
N LYS A 677 33.01 -9.74 -35.73
CA LYS A 677 33.21 -8.38 -36.27
C LYS A 677 31.89 -7.59 -36.33
N ALA A 678 30.79 -8.23 -36.72
CA ALA A 678 29.46 -7.61 -36.73
C ALA A 678 29.04 -7.14 -35.33
N LEU A 679 29.21 -7.97 -34.29
CA LEU A 679 28.90 -7.58 -32.92
C LEU A 679 29.78 -6.43 -32.43
N GLN A 680 31.07 -6.42 -32.76
CA GLN A 680 31.96 -5.30 -32.44
C GLN A 680 31.49 -3.99 -33.09
N ASN A 681 31.10 -4.02 -34.37
CA ASN A 681 30.61 -2.86 -35.10
C ASN A 681 29.28 -2.35 -34.54
N ILE A 682 28.34 -3.25 -34.22
CA ILE A 682 27.07 -2.89 -33.55
C ILE A 682 27.36 -2.16 -32.23
N CYS A 683 28.22 -2.74 -31.38
CA CYS A 683 28.53 -2.16 -30.07
C CYS A 683 29.17 -0.76 -30.20
N LYS A 684 30.05 -0.59 -31.19
CA LYS A 684 30.69 0.69 -31.51
C LYS A 684 29.66 1.74 -31.94
N GLN A 685 28.80 1.41 -32.91
CA GLN A 685 27.82 2.36 -33.46
C GLN A 685 26.79 2.81 -32.42
N LEU A 686 26.24 1.88 -31.62
CA LEU A 686 25.27 2.20 -30.58
C LEU A 686 25.88 3.10 -29.50
N LYS A 687 27.10 2.80 -29.06
CA LYS A 687 27.80 3.62 -28.06
C LYS A 687 28.14 5.02 -28.57
N SER A 688 28.57 5.17 -29.82
CA SER A 688 28.85 6.49 -30.40
C SER A 688 27.58 7.34 -30.62
N SER A 689 26.40 6.70 -30.64
CA SER A 689 25.13 7.38 -30.91
C SER A 689 24.36 7.74 -29.64
N GLU A 690 24.91 7.47 -28.45
CA GLU A 690 24.25 7.67 -27.15
C GLU A 690 23.63 9.06 -26.99
N THR A 691 24.43 10.11 -27.13
CA THR A 691 23.96 11.50 -26.95
C THR A 691 22.92 11.88 -28.00
N ALA A 692 23.11 11.46 -29.25
CA ALA A 692 22.16 11.77 -30.34
C ALA A 692 20.79 11.13 -30.08
N LEU A 693 20.77 9.88 -29.64
CA LEU A 693 19.55 9.14 -29.32
C LEU A 693 18.83 9.71 -28.09
N ASN A 694 19.55 10.08 -27.02
CA ASN A 694 18.95 10.75 -25.86
C ASN A 694 18.33 12.11 -26.24
N ASN A 695 18.97 12.85 -27.14
CA ASN A 695 18.45 14.13 -27.63
C ASN A 695 17.19 13.96 -28.49
N LEU A 696 17.08 12.88 -29.26
CA LEU A 696 15.83 12.53 -29.95
C LEU A 696 14.74 12.18 -28.94
N ASP A 697 15.08 11.36 -27.95
CA ASP A 697 14.14 10.84 -26.95
C ASP A 697 13.63 11.91 -25.97
N THR A 698 14.41 12.94 -25.66
CA THR A 698 13.97 14.05 -24.79
C THR A 698 12.69 14.74 -25.32
N GLY A 699 12.48 14.74 -26.64
CA GLY A 699 11.28 15.31 -27.27
C GLY A 699 10.08 14.36 -27.34
N SER A 700 10.27 13.07 -27.09
CA SER A 700 9.25 12.02 -27.28
C SER A 700 9.12 11.04 -26.09
N GLY A 701 9.92 11.20 -25.05
CA GLY A 701 10.11 10.25 -23.97
C GLY A 701 10.85 10.85 -22.77
N ASP A 702 11.60 10.03 -22.04
CA ASP A 702 12.35 10.39 -20.82
C ASP A 702 13.82 10.73 -21.08
N GLY A 703 14.28 10.65 -22.33
CA GLY A 703 15.61 11.11 -22.73
C GLY A 703 16.73 10.12 -22.42
N ASP A 704 16.40 8.83 -22.27
CA ASP A 704 17.33 7.79 -21.83
C ASP A 704 17.57 6.67 -22.86
N CYS A 705 16.87 6.70 -24.00
CA CYS A 705 16.94 5.63 -25.01
C CYS A 705 18.39 5.32 -25.45
N GLY A 706 19.19 6.35 -25.71
CA GLY A 706 20.60 6.21 -26.11
C GLY A 706 21.46 5.61 -25.01
N SER A 707 21.34 6.08 -23.77
CA SER A 707 22.08 5.53 -22.64
C SER A 707 21.69 4.08 -22.34
N THR A 708 20.43 3.73 -22.57
CA THR A 708 19.91 2.36 -22.47
C THR A 708 20.53 1.43 -23.52
N LEU A 709 20.57 1.85 -24.79
CA LEU A 709 21.23 1.10 -25.87
C LEU A 709 22.75 0.99 -25.66
N ALA A 710 23.40 2.07 -25.20
CA ALA A 710 24.83 2.12 -24.94
C ALA A 710 25.25 1.17 -23.79
N ARG A 711 24.44 1.05 -22.73
CA ARG A 711 24.68 0.09 -21.64
C ARG A 711 24.67 -1.35 -22.14
N GLY A 712 23.67 -1.74 -22.92
CA GLY A 712 23.61 -3.09 -23.51
C GLY A 712 24.78 -3.36 -24.46
N ALA A 713 25.12 -2.40 -25.32
CA ALA A 713 26.28 -2.47 -26.21
C ALA A 713 27.60 -2.62 -25.44
N GLN A 714 27.77 -1.90 -24.33
CA GLN A 714 28.96 -2.01 -23.50
C GLN A 714 29.05 -3.40 -22.84
N ALA A 715 27.94 -3.92 -22.29
CA ALA A 715 27.93 -5.24 -21.67
C ALA A 715 28.23 -6.37 -22.67
N ILE A 716 27.73 -6.28 -23.91
CA ILE A 716 28.09 -7.23 -24.97
C ILE A 716 29.58 -7.11 -25.33
N LYS A 717 30.08 -5.88 -25.46
CA LYS A 717 31.50 -5.61 -25.76
C LYS A 717 32.44 -6.18 -24.69
N ASP A 718 32.06 -6.10 -23.42
CA ASP A 718 32.84 -6.65 -22.31
C ASP A 718 32.93 -8.19 -22.36
N GLN A 719 31.95 -8.87 -22.99
CA GLN A 719 31.97 -10.33 -23.22
C GLN A 719 32.73 -10.72 -24.49
N LEU A 720 32.82 -9.83 -25.49
CA LEU A 720 33.58 -10.11 -26.73
C LEU A 720 35.10 -10.13 -26.51
N ASN A 721 35.64 -9.26 -25.63
CA ASN A 721 37.09 -9.11 -25.39
C ASN A 721 37.94 -9.15 -26.69
N THR A 722 38.99 -9.97 -26.74
CA THR A 722 39.82 -10.24 -27.92
C THR A 722 39.34 -11.51 -28.63
N ILE A 723 39.83 -11.74 -29.85
CA ILE A 723 39.53 -12.97 -30.63
C ILE A 723 39.91 -14.23 -29.84
N GLU A 724 40.98 -14.18 -29.04
CA GLU A 724 41.49 -15.30 -28.25
C GLU A 724 40.72 -15.52 -26.94
N GLU A 725 40.03 -14.49 -26.43
CA GLU A 725 39.34 -14.50 -25.14
C GLU A 725 37.82 -14.22 -25.27
N CYS A 726 37.22 -14.53 -26.42
CA CYS A 726 35.80 -14.30 -26.66
C CYS A 726 34.94 -15.15 -25.70
N GLY A 727 34.19 -14.48 -24.83
CA GLY A 727 33.28 -15.09 -23.87
C GLY A 727 31.90 -15.43 -24.44
N LEU A 728 31.66 -15.10 -25.72
CA LEU A 728 30.41 -15.40 -26.43
C LEU A 728 30.60 -16.57 -27.41
N PRO A 729 29.65 -17.51 -27.52
CA PRO A 729 29.72 -18.68 -28.39
C PRO A 729 29.37 -18.31 -29.83
N VAL A 730 30.23 -17.50 -30.48
CA VAL A 730 30.01 -16.96 -31.83
C VAL A 730 29.82 -18.04 -32.91
N ASP A 731 30.32 -19.26 -32.65
CA ASP A 731 30.16 -20.43 -33.52
C ASP A 731 28.85 -21.20 -33.30
N GLN A 732 28.05 -20.86 -32.28
CA GLN A 732 26.79 -21.52 -31.94
C GLN A 732 25.63 -20.52 -31.96
N PRO A 733 25.03 -20.22 -33.12
CA PRO A 733 24.03 -19.17 -33.30
C PRO A 733 22.89 -19.15 -32.28
N ALA A 734 22.28 -20.31 -31.99
CA ALA A 734 21.20 -20.39 -31.00
C ALA A 734 21.67 -20.06 -29.58
N ALA A 735 22.88 -20.50 -29.19
CA ALA A 735 23.45 -20.20 -27.88
C ALA A 735 23.88 -18.73 -27.78
N LEU A 736 24.47 -18.18 -28.84
CA LEU A 736 24.86 -16.78 -28.93
C LEU A 736 23.64 -15.87 -28.73
N VAL A 737 22.57 -16.08 -29.52
CA VAL A 737 21.39 -15.21 -29.47
C VAL A 737 20.70 -15.30 -28.09
N ARG A 738 20.67 -16.48 -27.44
CA ARG A 738 20.19 -16.61 -26.04
C ARG A 738 21.05 -15.83 -25.05
N GLN A 739 22.38 -15.90 -25.18
CA GLN A 739 23.26 -15.15 -24.30
C GLN A 739 23.11 -13.64 -24.50
N LEU A 740 23.00 -13.18 -25.74
CA LEU A 740 22.71 -11.77 -26.02
C LEU A 740 21.37 -11.34 -25.40
N ALA A 741 20.33 -12.18 -25.47
CA ALA A 741 19.04 -11.91 -24.85
C ALA A 741 19.16 -11.70 -23.32
N ASN A 742 19.91 -12.57 -22.65
CA ASN A 742 20.16 -12.45 -21.21
C ASN A 742 20.94 -11.17 -20.86
N ILE A 743 21.96 -10.82 -21.65
CA ILE A 743 22.76 -9.61 -21.43
C ILE A 743 21.89 -8.36 -21.57
N VAL A 744 21.11 -8.25 -22.65
CA VAL A 744 20.27 -7.06 -22.86
C VAL A 744 19.14 -6.94 -21.83
N GLU A 745 18.57 -8.06 -21.38
CA GLU A 745 17.54 -8.09 -20.34
C GLU A 745 18.06 -7.56 -18.99
N GLN A 746 19.28 -7.98 -18.62
CA GLN A 746 19.89 -7.61 -17.34
C GLN A 746 20.43 -6.18 -17.35
N GLU A 747 21.00 -5.72 -18.47
CA GLU A 747 21.85 -4.51 -18.49
C GLU A 747 21.17 -3.28 -19.09
N MET A 748 20.26 -3.43 -20.07
CA MET A 748 19.61 -2.28 -20.73
C MET A 748 18.49 -1.71 -19.85
N GLY A 749 17.79 -2.52 -19.06
CA GLY A 749 16.66 -2.09 -18.25
C GLY A 749 15.49 -1.52 -19.07
N GLY A 750 14.42 -1.13 -18.38
CA GLY A 750 13.23 -0.53 -19.00
C GLY A 750 12.52 -1.43 -20.02
N SER A 751 11.67 -0.83 -20.86
CA SER A 751 10.97 -1.55 -21.93
C SER A 751 11.91 -2.01 -23.04
N SER A 752 12.94 -1.24 -23.39
CA SER A 752 13.90 -1.59 -24.45
C SER A 752 14.64 -2.90 -24.16
N GLY A 753 15.13 -3.11 -22.92
CA GLY A 753 15.78 -4.38 -22.54
C GLY A 753 14.83 -5.58 -22.68
N ALA A 754 13.58 -5.43 -22.25
CA ALA A 754 12.56 -6.46 -22.39
C ALA A 754 12.22 -6.74 -23.86
N LEU A 755 12.05 -5.70 -24.69
CA LEU A 755 11.72 -5.85 -26.11
C LEU A 755 12.85 -6.49 -26.92
N TYR A 756 14.11 -6.09 -26.70
CA TYR A 756 15.27 -6.75 -27.32
C TYR A 756 15.45 -8.18 -26.80
N SER A 757 15.22 -8.46 -25.52
CA SER A 757 15.23 -9.84 -24.98
C SER A 757 14.14 -10.70 -25.63
N LEU A 758 12.92 -10.18 -25.80
CA LEU A 758 11.82 -10.86 -26.49
C LEU A 758 12.19 -11.17 -27.95
N PHE A 759 12.78 -10.20 -28.66
CA PHE A 759 13.24 -10.38 -30.03
C PHE A 759 14.27 -11.49 -30.15
N LEU A 760 15.32 -11.43 -29.31
CA LEU A 760 16.42 -12.39 -29.34
C LEU A 760 15.95 -13.77 -28.88
N ASN A 761 15.14 -13.89 -27.84
CA ASN A 761 14.59 -15.19 -27.40
C ASN A 761 13.65 -15.80 -28.46
N GLY A 762 12.82 -14.99 -29.12
CA GLY A 762 11.99 -15.43 -30.25
C GLY A 762 12.83 -15.97 -31.41
N ALA A 763 13.92 -15.28 -31.76
CA ALA A 763 14.88 -15.71 -32.76
C ALA A 763 15.64 -16.98 -32.37
N ALA A 764 16.12 -17.05 -31.12
CA ALA A 764 16.90 -18.18 -30.63
C ALA A 764 16.12 -19.49 -30.59
N ARG A 765 14.81 -19.43 -30.34
CA ARG A 765 13.93 -20.61 -30.43
C ARG A 765 13.98 -21.23 -31.83
N VAL A 766 13.79 -20.42 -32.87
CA VAL A 766 13.84 -20.89 -34.27
C VAL A 766 15.24 -21.43 -34.61
N LEU A 767 16.30 -20.76 -34.19
CA LEU A 767 17.67 -21.21 -34.42
C LEU A 767 17.97 -22.54 -33.71
N SER A 768 17.37 -22.81 -32.55
CA SER A 768 17.58 -24.05 -31.80
C SER A 768 16.89 -25.27 -32.40
N GLU A 769 15.87 -25.05 -33.24
CA GLU A 769 15.15 -26.09 -33.96
C GLU A 769 15.90 -26.57 -35.23
N HIS A 770 17.02 -25.92 -35.60
CA HIS A 770 17.79 -26.18 -36.83
C HIS A 770 19.27 -26.57 -36.55
N SER A 771 19.99 -27.00 -37.59
CA SER A 771 21.40 -27.41 -37.52
C SER A 771 22.34 -26.33 -36.97
N SER A 772 23.54 -26.75 -36.53
CA SER A 772 24.60 -25.87 -36.00
C SER A 772 25.03 -24.75 -36.96
N ASP A 773 24.84 -24.95 -38.28
CA ASP A 773 25.04 -23.92 -39.31
C ASP A 773 23.70 -23.55 -39.98
N PRO A 774 23.00 -22.51 -39.49
CA PRO A 774 21.69 -22.09 -40.01
C PRO A 774 21.80 -21.33 -41.32
N THR A 775 20.95 -21.70 -42.30
CA THR A 775 20.89 -21.02 -43.60
C THR A 775 20.35 -19.59 -43.48
N PHE A 776 20.54 -18.77 -44.52
CA PHE A 776 19.99 -17.42 -44.61
C PHE A 776 18.46 -17.39 -44.37
N GLN A 777 17.72 -18.36 -44.93
CA GLN A 777 16.28 -18.47 -44.72
C GLN A 777 15.92 -18.76 -43.26
N VAL A 778 16.73 -19.54 -42.53
CA VAL A 778 16.53 -19.79 -41.10
C VAL A 778 16.76 -18.51 -40.29
N TRP A 779 17.78 -17.72 -40.61
CA TRP A 779 17.99 -16.39 -39.99
C TRP A 779 16.82 -15.43 -40.24
N CYS A 780 16.28 -15.38 -41.46
CA CYS A 780 15.08 -14.58 -41.76
C CYS A 780 13.85 -15.07 -40.98
N LYS A 781 13.65 -16.39 -40.81
CA LYS A 781 12.58 -16.94 -39.96
C LYS A 781 12.77 -16.58 -38.49
N ALA A 782 14.02 -16.64 -37.99
CA ALA A 782 14.36 -16.25 -36.63
C ALA A 782 14.09 -14.76 -36.39
N PHE A 783 14.48 -13.89 -37.33
CA PHE A 783 14.15 -12.47 -37.31
C PHE A 783 12.63 -12.22 -37.22
N ASN A 784 11.85 -12.91 -38.06
CA ASN A 784 10.38 -12.80 -38.05
C ASN A 784 9.78 -13.25 -36.71
N ALA A 785 10.26 -14.35 -36.14
CA ALA A 785 9.80 -14.84 -34.83
C ALA A 785 10.14 -13.87 -33.69
N GLY A 786 11.32 -13.24 -33.74
CA GLY A 786 11.70 -12.19 -32.80
C GLY A 786 10.78 -10.96 -32.89
N LEU A 787 10.51 -10.49 -34.11
CA LEU A 787 9.60 -9.36 -34.36
C LEU A 787 8.18 -9.68 -33.88
N GLU A 788 7.68 -10.90 -34.15
CA GLU A 788 6.38 -11.35 -33.64
C GLU A 788 6.34 -11.39 -32.11
N GLY A 789 7.45 -11.73 -31.46
CA GLY A 789 7.61 -11.61 -30.01
C GLY A 789 7.43 -10.17 -29.52
N ILE A 790 8.16 -9.22 -30.13
CA ILE A 790 8.00 -7.78 -29.83
C ILE A 790 6.54 -7.34 -30.03
N MET A 791 5.94 -7.63 -31.17
CA MET A 791 4.58 -7.15 -31.50
C MET A 791 3.52 -7.76 -30.59
N LYS A 792 3.64 -9.06 -30.26
CA LYS A 792 2.68 -9.77 -29.41
C LYS A 792 2.68 -9.26 -27.97
N TYR A 793 3.86 -9.06 -27.38
CA TYR A 793 3.98 -8.71 -25.96
C TYR A 793 4.16 -7.21 -25.72
N GLY A 794 4.78 -6.49 -26.66
CA GLY A 794 4.92 -5.04 -26.63
C GLY A 794 3.70 -4.29 -27.15
N GLY A 795 2.79 -4.94 -27.88
CA GLY A 795 1.53 -4.36 -28.36
C GLY A 795 1.64 -3.38 -29.52
N ALA A 796 2.85 -2.95 -29.88
CA ALA A 796 3.10 -2.04 -30.99
C ALA A 796 2.89 -2.74 -32.35
N LYS A 797 2.30 -1.99 -33.29
CA LYS A 797 2.07 -2.38 -34.68
C LYS A 797 2.87 -1.49 -35.63
N PRO A 798 3.06 -1.92 -36.89
CA PRO A 798 3.57 -1.04 -37.93
C PRO A 798 2.68 0.20 -38.06
N GLY A 799 3.30 1.37 -38.10
CA GLY A 799 2.68 2.69 -38.10
C GLY A 799 2.53 3.32 -36.70
N ASP A 800 2.90 2.64 -35.62
CA ASP A 800 2.74 3.14 -34.24
C ASP A 800 3.90 4.02 -33.75
N ARG A 801 4.91 4.26 -34.62
CA ARG A 801 6.11 5.08 -34.35
C ARG A 801 6.99 4.47 -33.25
N THR A 802 7.59 3.33 -33.54
CA THR A 802 8.47 2.59 -32.64
C THR A 802 9.56 1.84 -33.41
N MET A 803 10.42 1.10 -32.69
CA MET A 803 11.35 0.15 -33.27
C MET A 803 10.72 -0.93 -34.17
N VAL A 804 9.42 -1.20 -34.05
CA VAL A 804 8.69 -2.17 -34.89
C VAL A 804 8.65 -1.72 -36.34
N ASP A 805 8.60 -0.42 -36.62
CA ASP A 805 8.44 0.11 -37.98
C ASP A 805 9.57 -0.32 -38.93
N PRO A 806 10.86 -0.04 -38.62
CA PRO A 806 11.96 -0.52 -39.45
C PRO A 806 12.07 -2.05 -39.47
N LEU A 807 11.83 -2.74 -38.34
CA LEU A 807 11.89 -4.22 -38.30
C LEU A 807 10.84 -4.87 -39.19
N TYR A 808 9.62 -4.36 -39.16
CA TYR A 808 8.53 -4.87 -39.98
C TYR A 808 8.82 -4.64 -41.46
N ARG A 809 9.41 -3.49 -41.82
CA ARG A 809 9.81 -3.25 -43.21
C ARG A 809 10.85 -4.27 -43.70
N VAL A 810 11.80 -4.68 -42.87
CA VAL A 810 12.74 -5.75 -43.20
C VAL A 810 12.01 -7.07 -43.49
N LYS A 811 11.03 -7.44 -42.67
CA LYS A 811 10.19 -8.63 -42.87
C LYS A 811 9.43 -8.58 -44.22
N GLU A 812 8.87 -7.43 -44.58
CA GLU A 812 8.18 -7.24 -45.87
C GLU A 812 9.13 -7.44 -47.05
N ILE A 813 10.35 -6.90 -47.00
CA ILE A 813 11.35 -7.09 -48.06
C ILE A 813 11.71 -8.58 -48.23
N PHE A 814 11.85 -9.34 -47.14
CA PHE A 814 12.09 -10.79 -47.23
C PHE A 814 10.93 -11.53 -47.92
N GLN A 815 9.69 -11.09 -47.73
CA GLN A 815 8.51 -11.62 -48.41
C GLN A 815 8.47 -11.20 -49.89
N GLU A 816 8.65 -9.91 -50.19
CA GLU A 816 8.66 -9.35 -51.54
C GLU A 816 9.72 -10.02 -52.43
N LYS A 817 10.90 -10.33 -51.87
CA LYS A 817 12.01 -11.00 -52.56
C LYS A 817 11.92 -12.52 -52.56
N LYS A 818 10.83 -13.10 -52.04
CA LYS A 818 10.55 -14.54 -52.02
C LYS A 818 11.68 -15.36 -51.40
N VAL A 819 12.28 -14.85 -50.32
CA VAL A 819 13.46 -15.48 -49.66
C VAL A 819 13.17 -16.92 -49.22
N PHE A 820 11.91 -17.23 -48.88
CA PHE A 820 11.52 -18.55 -48.38
C PHE A 820 11.14 -19.57 -49.46
N GLU A 821 11.07 -19.17 -50.74
CA GLU A 821 10.56 -20.01 -51.84
C GLU A 821 11.65 -20.53 -52.78
N ARG A 822 12.88 -20.00 -52.69
CA ARG A 822 13.98 -20.37 -53.59
C ARG A 822 15.34 -20.33 -52.91
N ASP A 823 16.29 -21.03 -53.51
CA ASP A 823 17.70 -20.90 -53.16
C ASP A 823 18.30 -19.63 -53.77
N LEU A 824 19.16 -18.98 -52.99
CA LEU A 824 19.76 -17.69 -53.31
C LEU A 824 21.29 -17.83 -53.35
N SER A 825 21.91 -17.22 -54.36
CA SER A 825 23.36 -17.04 -54.38
C SER A 825 23.82 -16.11 -53.25
N LEU A 826 25.11 -16.16 -52.89
CA LEU A 826 25.68 -15.27 -51.86
C LEU A 826 25.47 -13.79 -52.22
N LYS A 827 25.68 -13.44 -53.50
CA LYS A 827 25.47 -12.07 -54.02
C LYS A 827 24.01 -11.62 -53.83
N GLU A 828 23.05 -12.45 -54.20
CA GLU A 828 21.63 -12.15 -54.00
C GLU A 828 21.26 -11.98 -52.51
N LYS A 829 21.83 -12.79 -51.61
CA LYS A 829 21.59 -12.67 -50.15
C LYS A 829 22.05 -11.30 -49.63
N ILE A 830 23.24 -10.86 -50.02
CA ILE A 830 23.80 -9.56 -49.60
C ILE A 830 22.97 -8.42 -50.19
N GLU A 831 22.63 -8.48 -51.48
CA GLU A 831 21.80 -7.46 -52.14
C GLU A 831 20.40 -7.35 -51.52
N ILE A 832 19.76 -8.47 -51.19
CA ILE A 832 18.45 -8.48 -50.52
C ILE A 832 18.56 -7.86 -49.11
N PHE A 833 19.59 -8.19 -48.35
CA PHE A 833 19.78 -7.61 -47.03
C PHE A 833 20.09 -6.11 -47.12
N ALA A 834 20.91 -5.67 -48.07
CA ALA A 834 21.17 -4.25 -48.32
C ALA A 834 19.88 -3.47 -48.63
N LEU A 835 19.04 -4.00 -49.52
CA LEU A 835 17.73 -3.42 -49.83
C LEU A 835 16.81 -3.36 -48.60
N ALA A 836 16.86 -4.37 -47.72
CA ALA A 836 16.08 -4.39 -46.49
C ALA A 836 16.53 -3.30 -45.51
N VAL A 837 17.84 -3.10 -45.34
CA VAL A 837 18.40 -2.05 -44.47
C VAL A 837 18.07 -0.65 -45.01
N GLU A 838 18.22 -0.42 -46.32
CA GLU A 838 17.84 0.87 -46.94
C GLU A 838 16.35 1.17 -46.80
N ALA A 839 15.50 0.15 -46.93
CA ALA A 839 14.06 0.30 -46.72
C ALA A 839 13.75 0.62 -45.24
N ALA A 840 14.44 -0.03 -44.31
CA ALA A 840 14.31 0.26 -42.88
C ALA A 840 14.72 1.70 -42.54
N GLU A 841 15.80 2.23 -43.10
CA GLU A 841 16.22 3.62 -42.94
C GLU A 841 15.18 4.63 -43.41
N LYS A 842 14.60 4.39 -44.59
CA LYS A 842 13.54 5.24 -45.12
C LYS A 842 12.30 5.21 -44.22
N THR A 843 11.95 4.05 -43.68
CA THR A 843 10.85 3.91 -42.72
C THR A 843 11.17 4.60 -41.39
N THR A 844 12.40 4.49 -40.90
CA THR A 844 12.86 5.20 -39.70
C THR A 844 12.72 6.71 -39.88
N GLU A 845 13.15 7.27 -41.01
CA GLU A 845 12.99 8.70 -41.27
C GLU A 845 11.51 9.11 -41.38
N SER A 846 10.64 8.25 -41.92
CA SER A 846 9.21 8.55 -42.03
C SER A 846 8.46 8.52 -40.70
N THR A 847 9.03 7.91 -39.65
CA THR A 847 8.44 7.90 -38.29
C THR A 847 8.20 9.30 -37.72
N LYS A 848 8.95 10.31 -38.17
CA LYS A 848 8.72 11.72 -37.78
C LYS A 848 7.35 12.25 -38.19
N ASN A 849 6.73 11.63 -39.21
CA ASN A 849 5.41 11.99 -39.72
C ASN A 849 4.33 11.00 -39.24
N MET A 850 4.68 10.00 -38.42
CA MET A 850 3.73 9.04 -37.89
C MET A 850 3.11 9.52 -36.58
N GLN A 851 1.85 9.17 -36.39
CA GLN A 851 1.17 9.34 -35.12
C GLN A 851 1.67 8.27 -34.14
N ALA A 852 2.22 8.69 -33.00
CA ALA A 852 2.59 7.77 -31.94
C ALA A 852 1.34 7.13 -31.32
N LYS A 853 1.26 5.80 -31.36
CA LYS A 853 0.15 5.02 -30.76
C LYS A 853 0.62 4.03 -29.71
N ALA A 854 1.94 3.84 -29.58
CA ALA A 854 2.56 3.01 -28.58
C ALA A 854 3.79 3.72 -27.98
N GLY A 855 4.29 3.21 -26.86
CA GLY A 855 5.45 3.77 -26.16
C GLY A 855 5.19 5.14 -25.52
N ARG A 856 6.24 5.75 -24.98
CA ARG A 856 6.14 7.06 -24.28
C ARG A 856 5.71 8.20 -25.21
N ALA A 857 6.05 8.10 -26.50
CA ALA A 857 5.68 9.09 -27.50
C ALA A 857 4.16 9.22 -27.67
N SER A 858 3.38 8.19 -27.35
CA SER A 858 1.91 8.23 -27.43
C SER A 858 1.24 9.22 -26.47
N TYR A 859 1.95 9.68 -25.43
CA TYR A 859 1.47 10.69 -24.48
C TYR A 859 1.83 12.13 -24.87
N VAL A 860 2.62 12.32 -25.93
CA VAL A 860 3.11 13.62 -26.37
C VAL A 860 2.24 14.11 -27.54
N SER A 861 1.92 15.41 -27.55
CA SER A 861 1.17 16.01 -28.67
C SER A 861 1.91 15.80 -29.99
N SER A 862 1.17 15.44 -31.05
CA SER A 862 1.74 15.20 -32.39
C SER A 862 2.55 16.37 -32.92
N ASP A 863 2.19 17.60 -32.55
CA ASP A 863 2.85 18.82 -33.02
C ASP A 863 4.29 18.96 -32.50
N LEU A 864 4.62 18.27 -31.40
CA LEU A 864 5.96 18.27 -30.81
C LEU A 864 6.85 17.15 -31.37
N LEU A 865 6.24 16.14 -31.99
CA LEU A 865 6.89 14.91 -32.43
C LEU A 865 7.48 15.02 -33.84
N THR A 866 8.30 16.04 -34.07
CA THR A 866 8.80 16.43 -35.42
C THR A 866 10.06 15.70 -35.89
N LYS A 867 10.65 14.85 -35.05
CA LYS A 867 11.90 14.11 -35.33
C LYS A 867 11.64 12.60 -35.42
N PRO A 868 12.54 11.81 -36.04
CA PRO A 868 12.44 10.35 -36.06
C PRO A 868 12.39 9.72 -34.65
N ASP A 869 11.74 8.56 -34.54
CA ASP A 869 11.68 7.78 -33.31
C ASP A 869 13.05 7.26 -32.89
N PRO A 870 13.50 7.48 -31.64
CA PRO A 870 14.81 7.02 -31.17
C PRO A 870 14.93 5.49 -31.19
N GLY A 871 13.85 4.74 -30.94
CA GLY A 871 13.83 3.28 -31.03
C GLY A 871 14.03 2.77 -32.45
N ALA A 872 13.37 3.40 -33.43
CA ALA A 872 13.53 3.10 -34.86
C ALA A 872 14.95 3.41 -35.35
N VAL A 873 15.51 4.56 -34.94
CA VAL A 873 16.92 4.92 -35.25
C VAL A 873 17.88 3.91 -34.64
N GLY A 874 17.70 3.58 -33.35
CA GLY A 874 18.51 2.57 -32.66
C GLY A 874 18.48 1.22 -33.37
N THR A 875 17.32 0.78 -33.84
CA THR A 875 17.19 -0.46 -34.61
C THR A 875 17.99 -0.45 -35.91
N THR A 876 17.89 0.67 -36.61
CA THR A 876 18.48 0.83 -37.93
C THR A 876 20.00 0.88 -37.86
N LEU A 877 20.56 1.48 -36.81
CA LEU A 877 22.01 1.52 -36.57
C LEU A 877 22.63 0.12 -36.50
N TRP A 878 22.05 -0.80 -35.73
CA TRP A 878 22.63 -2.15 -35.63
C TRP A 878 22.40 -2.98 -36.90
N LEU A 879 21.29 -2.76 -37.64
CA LEU A 879 21.07 -3.36 -38.96
C LEU A 879 22.13 -2.91 -39.98
N ARG A 880 22.41 -1.60 -40.02
CA ARG A 880 23.44 -1.00 -40.87
C ARG A 880 24.83 -1.52 -40.52
N ALA A 881 25.15 -1.61 -39.22
CA ALA A 881 26.43 -2.14 -38.74
C ALA A 881 26.66 -3.60 -39.19
N ILE A 882 25.63 -4.44 -39.22
CA ILE A 882 25.72 -5.82 -39.75
C ILE A 882 26.05 -5.79 -41.25
N LEU A 883 25.35 -4.98 -42.04
CA LEU A 883 25.56 -4.88 -43.48
C LEU A 883 26.98 -4.40 -43.84
N GLU A 884 27.49 -3.41 -43.11
CA GLU A 884 28.86 -2.91 -43.27
C GLU A 884 29.88 -4.01 -43.02
N SER A 885 29.72 -4.80 -41.95
CA SER A 885 30.61 -5.94 -41.65
C SER A 885 30.61 -7.03 -42.73
N ILE A 886 29.46 -7.29 -43.37
CA ILE A 886 29.34 -8.25 -44.47
C ILE A 886 29.99 -7.70 -45.75
N SER A 887 29.86 -6.40 -46.01
CA SER A 887 30.35 -5.76 -47.23
C SER A 887 31.87 -5.58 -47.24
N GLU A 888 32.49 -5.27 -46.09
CA GLU A 888 33.94 -5.11 -45.94
C GLU A 888 34.75 -6.39 -46.27
N LYS A 889 34.11 -7.57 -46.24
CA LYS A 889 34.77 -8.85 -46.53
C LYS A 889 34.71 -9.24 -48.02
N ASN A 890 34.08 -8.45 -48.89
CA ASN A 890 34.13 -8.67 -50.34
C ASN A 890 35.38 -8.06 -51.02
N GLU A 891 36.26 -7.41 -50.24
CA GLU A 891 37.56 -6.89 -50.69
C GLU A 891 38.76 -7.77 -50.27
N GLN A 892 38.53 -8.88 -49.53
CA GLN A 892 39.52 -9.90 -49.15
C GLN A 892 38.97 -11.29 -49.45
#